data_AF-A0A0D1C4E6-F1
#
_entry.id   AF-A0A0D1C4E6-F1
#
_cell.length_a   1.000
_cell.length_b   1.000
_cell.length_c   1.000
_cell.angle_alpha   90.00
_cell.angle_beta   90.00
_cell.angle_gamma   90.00
#
_symmetry.space_group_name_H-M   'P 1'
#
loop_
_entity.id
_entity.type
_entity.pdbx_description
1 polymer ?
#
loop_
_entity_poly.entity_id
_entity_poly.type
_entity_poly.pdbx_seq_one_letter_code
_entity_poly.pdbx_strand_id
1 'polypeptide(L)'
;MSPVPTQDSSSMLPSTMQHAHTSLVEPAQKLGSDSFSYAHLCSTRSHSHPIQDHPFAAASEFSSLASPTSSASASDHPTCTPASSGIPSPFEELAESDMLKSSGQADCDSKNTLFDQWRPTSHFLGPHGWMNDPCGPSYDPRTGLYHLWYQWNPSGSTWGNISWGHAYSHDMVHWTCRHQPVLSPGANHDSEGVFTGCVLQRASIGAPEQAASSAEMSALYTAVSKLPIHHTLPYHYGSEKVVLSTSADGGETWTPQGIVVHGPPEHLDVISWRDPYIGEWPLLDALLARETRGLYALIAGGIKDTTPTTFAYSIDATDLSQWTFVGTLADVGVNYKAAPYGIDLGKNWEVANFFTITDKSNAARSTAAEYLLINVEGCTEPGPARQPVYMRLDLDATQQTDEGEIRLASAHVGLLDHGCLYAASSFHDQKHNRRIMWGWITEDDLPEEYYNTQGWAGLISLPRELFHHASSCELGIRPAIEVDELRRGAQRISVSSDCMVSHAILELAEAAATDATADADAVAVAKAEAEAEAVELGVVHVPQVNRRSYELQIELSADQPGLVVAHSKDLSTRTLVYISSCGQLVVDRSLSAGQTSVIAKQINVNTCTLRAPLSTQSPTHKLRMFLDNSVLEIFLDDLIALSTRIYPDPDDVHLSILTNPNAKPQGDVHIWQGLDRAILG
;
A
#
# COMPACT_ATOMS: atom_id res chain seq x y z
N MET A 1 23.76 -30.91 -49.12
CA MET A 1 24.33 -32.12 -49.77
C MET A 1 24.12 -33.29 -48.82
N SER A 2 23.17 -34.18 -49.12
CA SER A 2 23.06 -35.53 -48.52
C SER A 2 24.17 -36.45 -49.11
N PRO A 3 24.43 -37.70 -48.65
CA PRO A 3 23.48 -38.82 -48.38
C PRO A 3 23.69 -39.57 -47.02
N VAL A 4 22.69 -40.15 -46.32
CA VAL A 4 21.98 -41.48 -46.47
C VAL A 4 22.91 -42.69 -46.16
N PRO A 5 22.51 -43.87 -45.55
CA PRO A 5 21.17 -44.51 -45.33
C PRO A 5 20.88 -45.04 -43.89
N THR A 6 19.64 -45.09 -43.38
CA THR A 6 18.57 -46.13 -43.46
C THR A 6 18.96 -47.61 -43.26
N GLN A 7 18.41 -48.24 -42.21
CA GLN A 7 17.78 -49.58 -42.28
C GLN A 7 16.87 -49.87 -41.07
N ASP A 8 15.60 -50.15 -41.38
CA ASP A 8 14.58 -50.77 -40.54
C ASP A 8 14.85 -52.27 -40.32
N SER A 9 14.39 -52.84 -39.19
CA SER A 9 13.27 -53.82 -39.20
C SER A 9 13.06 -54.60 -37.88
N SER A 10 11.77 -54.63 -37.50
CA SER A 10 10.99 -55.77 -37.00
C SER A 10 11.16 -56.37 -35.58
N SER A 11 10.07 -56.17 -34.83
CA SER A 11 9.22 -57.17 -34.14
C SER A 11 9.73 -57.88 -32.89
N MET A 12 9.04 -57.67 -31.76
CA MET A 12 8.31 -58.70 -31.01
C MET A 12 7.23 -58.05 -30.10
N LEU A 13 5.96 -58.40 -30.33
CA LEU A 13 4.85 -58.47 -29.37
C LEU A 13 4.69 -59.97 -29.00
N PRO A 14 4.05 -60.41 -27.89
CA PRO A 14 2.75 -59.96 -27.33
C PRO A 14 2.74 -59.91 -25.77
N SER A 15 1.72 -59.48 -25.03
CA SER A 15 0.33 -59.98 -24.98
C SER A 15 -0.58 -59.15 -24.04
N THR A 16 -1.72 -58.69 -24.58
CA THR A 16 -3.13 -58.77 -24.11
C THR A 16 -3.43 -58.85 -22.59
N MET A 17 -4.41 -58.13 -22.02
CA MET A 17 -5.87 -58.18 -22.28
C MET A 17 -6.61 -56.99 -21.60
N GLN A 18 -7.50 -56.28 -22.32
CA GLN A 18 -8.99 -56.32 -22.28
C GLN A 18 -9.64 -55.51 -21.12
N HIS A 19 -10.26 -54.36 -21.43
CA HIS A 19 -11.68 -54.12 -21.80
C HIS A 19 -12.64 -53.96 -20.61
N ALA A 20 -13.26 -52.78 -20.51
CA ALA A 20 -14.72 -52.65 -20.41
C ALA A 20 -15.15 -51.21 -20.75
N HIS A 21 -15.74 -51.04 -21.93
CA HIS A 21 -16.65 -49.95 -22.25
C HIS A 21 -18.05 -50.33 -21.75
N THR A 22 -18.79 -49.37 -21.21
CA THR A 22 -20.26 -49.40 -21.24
C THR A 22 -20.77 -48.00 -21.54
N SER A 23 -21.41 -47.89 -22.69
CA SER A 23 -22.25 -46.79 -23.15
C SER A 23 -23.69 -47.04 -22.69
N LEU A 24 -24.39 -46.00 -22.23
CA LEU A 24 -25.85 -45.92 -22.32
C LEU A 24 -26.26 -44.47 -22.61
N VAL A 25 -26.84 -44.29 -23.79
CA VAL A 25 -27.69 -43.18 -24.26
C VAL A 25 -29.13 -43.70 -24.18
N GLU A 26 -30.09 -42.99 -23.56
CA GLU A 26 -31.23 -42.23 -24.17
C GLU A 26 -32.38 -42.17 -23.11
N PRO A 27 -33.52 -41.45 -23.27
CA PRO A 27 -33.84 -40.15 -23.87
C PRO A 27 -34.56 -39.17 -22.88
N ALA A 28 -34.85 -37.96 -23.39
CA ALA A 28 -35.55 -36.85 -22.76
C ALA A 28 -36.98 -37.12 -22.23
N GLN A 29 -37.37 -36.39 -21.17
CA GLN A 29 -38.76 -36.00 -20.88
C GLN A 29 -38.85 -34.53 -20.43
N LYS A 30 -39.68 -33.77 -21.15
CA LYS A 30 -40.22 -32.45 -20.78
C LYS A 30 -41.26 -32.59 -19.66
N LEU A 31 -41.26 -31.65 -18.71
CA LEU A 31 -42.35 -31.16 -17.82
C LEU A 31 -41.61 -30.41 -16.69
N GLY A 32 -41.91 -29.20 -16.25
CA GLY A 32 -42.89 -28.17 -16.51
C GLY A 32 -42.48 -26.99 -15.60
N SER A 33 -42.96 -25.80 -15.92
CA SER A 33 -42.88 -24.61 -15.07
C SER A 33 -43.19 -24.90 -13.61
N ASP A 34 -42.40 -24.39 -12.68
CA ASP A 34 -42.94 -23.75 -11.47
C ASP A 34 -41.87 -22.91 -10.76
N SER A 35 -42.14 -21.60 -10.77
CA SER A 35 -41.58 -20.59 -9.90
C SER A 35 -41.81 -20.95 -8.43
N PHE A 36 -40.75 -20.99 -7.62
CA PHE A 36 -40.86 -20.93 -6.17
C PHE A 36 -39.91 -19.89 -5.60
N SER A 37 -40.51 -18.76 -5.23
CA SER A 37 -39.92 -17.75 -4.36
C SER A 37 -39.78 -18.32 -2.94
N TYR A 38 -38.66 -18.04 -2.28
CA TYR A 38 -38.61 -18.01 -0.82
C TYR A 38 -37.97 -16.71 -0.38
N ALA A 39 -38.84 -15.77 0.00
CA ALA A 39 -38.52 -14.62 0.82
C ALA A 39 -38.34 -15.08 2.27
N HIS A 40 -37.28 -14.61 2.93
CA HIS A 40 -37.28 -14.46 4.38
C HIS A 40 -37.03 -12.99 4.75
N LEU A 41 -38.12 -12.41 5.22
CA LEU A 41 -38.35 -11.17 5.95
C LEU A 41 -37.16 -10.59 6.73
N CYS A 42 -36.88 -9.31 6.47
CA CYS A 42 -36.58 -8.35 7.52
C CYS A 42 -37.41 -7.09 7.27
N SER A 43 -38.29 -6.76 8.21
CA SER A 43 -39.28 -5.69 8.13
C SER A 43 -38.75 -4.44 8.84
N THR A 44 -38.76 -3.30 8.15
CA THR A 44 -38.95 -1.99 8.79
C THR A 44 -39.86 -1.12 7.90
N ARG A 45 -40.89 -0.54 8.54
CA ARG A 45 -41.95 0.25 7.92
C ARG A 45 -41.46 1.68 7.65
N SER A 46 -41.64 2.17 6.43
CA SER A 46 -41.61 3.61 6.12
C SER A 46 -43.05 4.11 5.89
N HIS A 47 -43.50 5.05 6.72
CA HIS A 47 -44.72 5.81 6.48
C HIS A 47 -44.42 6.99 5.57
N SER A 48 -45.06 7.02 4.40
CA SER A 48 -45.15 8.16 3.49
C SER A 48 -46.37 9.01 3.81
N HIS A 49 -46.24 10.35 3.78
CA HIS A 49 -47.33 11.23 3.36
C HIS A 49 -46.83 12.41 2.49
N PRO A 50 -47.59 12.84 1.47
CA PRO A 50 -47.14 13.75 0.41
C PRO A 50 -47.78 15.15 0.51
N ILE A 51 -47.12 16.19 -0.02
CA ILE A 51 -47.71 17.51 -0.35
C ILE A 51 -46.94 18.06 -1.57
N GLN A 52 -47.46 18.02 -2.80
CA GLN A 52 -48.35 18.97 -3.52
C GLN A 52 -47.70 20.28 -4.03
N ASP A 53 -47.83 20.45 -5.35
CA ASP A 53 -47.31 21.49 -6.26
C ASP A 53 -47.92 22.90 -6.13
N HIS A 54 -47.22 23.87 -6.77
CA HIS A 54 -47.68 24.99 -7.63
C HIS A 54 -47.18 26.42 -7.26
N PRO A 55 -47.10 27.41 -8.20
CA PRO A 55 -45.91 27.70 -9.02
C PRO A 55 -45.62 29.24 -9.22
N PHE A 56 -44.71 29.57 -10.15
CA PHE A 56 -44.47 30.87 -10.85
C PHE A 56 -43.79 32.04 -10.11
N ALA A 57 -42.65 32.51 -10.64
CA ALA A 57 -42.57 33.68 -11.54
C ALA A 57 -41.10 34.07 -11.87
N ALA A 58 -40.92 34.65 -13.06
CA ALA A 58 -39.65 34.98 -13.73
C ALA A 58 -39.18 36.44 -13.51
N ALA A 59 -37.87 36.69 -13.73
CA ALA A 59 -37.20 37.93 -14.23
C ALA A 59 -35.73 37.94 -13.69
N SER A 60 -34.68 37.78 -14.50
CA SER A 60 -34.01 38.70 -15.44
C SER A 60 -33.07 39.75 -14.80
N GLU A 61 -31.83 39.78 -15.33
CA GLU A 61 -30.87 40.91 -15.45
C GLU A 61 -29.77 41.18 -14.39
N PHE A 62 -28.53 40.95 -14.84
CA PHE A 62 -27.34 41.82 -14.90
C PHE A 62 -26.84 42.68 -13.71
N SER A 63 -25.49 42.61 -13.59
CA SER A 63 -24.54 43.72 -13.31
C SER A 63 -24.06 43.99 -11.88
N SER A 64 -22.82 43.55 -11.64
CA SER A 64 -21.61 44.27 -11.21
C SER A 64 -21.56 45.15 -9.94
N LEU A 65 -20.40 44.95 -9.25
CA LEU A 65 -19.60 45.89 -8.46
C LEU A 65 -20.19 46.42 -7.13
N ALA A 66 -19.58 46.00 -6.01
CA ALA A 66 -18.69 46.87 -5.22
C ALA A 66 -18.24 46.17 -3.92
N SER A 67 -16.95 46.29 -3.62
CA SER A 67 -16.36 46.01 -2.30
C SER A 67 -16.93 46.93 -1.22
N PRO A 68 -16.85 46.51 0.05
CA PRO A 68 -16.28 47.39 1.05
C PRO A 68 -15.25 46.70 1.94
N THR A 69 -14.20 47.46 2.22
CA THR A 69 -13.22 47.27 3.28
C THR A 69 -13.85 47.35 4.68
N SER A 70 -13.50 46.45 5.59
CA SER A 70 -13.37 46.77 7.01
C SER A 70 -12.50 45.75 7.77
N SER A 71 -11.56 46.32 8.51
CA SER A 71 -10.66 45.76 9.52
C SER A 71 -11.35 45.06 10.71
N ALA A 72 -10.81 43.92 11.16
CA ALA A 72 -10.84 43.44 12.55
C ALA A 72 -9.88 42.23 12.67
N SER A 73 -8.72 42.42 13.28
CA SER A 73 -8.36 41.97 14.64
C SER A 73 -8.03 40.46 14.74
N ALA A 74 -6.74 40.20 14.91
CA ALA A 74 -6.16 38.91 15.21
C ALA A 74 -6.65 38.37 16.57
N SER A 75 -7.01 37.10 16.59
CA SER A 75 -7.12 36.27 17.78
C SER A 75 -6.61 34.88 17.42
N ASP A 76 -5.43 34.56 17.97
CA ASP A 76 -4.74 33.27 17.89
C ASP A 76 -5.56 32.17 18.59
N HIS A 77 -5.82 31.06 17.90
CA HIS A 77 -6.11 29.74 18.50
C HIS A 77 -5.61 28.61 17.58
N PRO A 78 -4.86 27.63 18.10
CA PRO A 78 -4.31 26.52 17.31
C PRO A 78 -5.28 25.33 17.27
N THR A 79 -5.57 24.81 16.08
CA THR A 79 -6.22 23.52 15.83
C THR A 79 -5.24 22.60 15.09
N CYS A 80 -5.02 21.39 15.60
CA CYS A 80 -4.16 20.37 14.99
C CYS A 80 -4.99 19.40 14.13
N THR A 81 -4.89 19.58 12.82
CA THR A 81 -4.79 18.54 11.78
C THR A 81 -3.29 18.34 11.47
N PRO A 82 -2.83 17.25 10.83
CA PRO A 82 -1.48 17.28 10.24
C PRO A 82 -1.39 18.55 9.38
N ALA A 83 -0.23 19.20 9.32
CA ALA A 83 -0.08 20.42 8.56
C ALA A 83 -0.43 20.18 7.07
N SER A 84 -1.68 20.41 6.69
CA SER A 84 -1.99 21.26 5.56
C SER A 84 -1.70 22.68 6.05
N SER A 85 -0.54 23.21 5.66
CA SER A 85 -0.36 24.66 5.56
C SER A 85 -1.53 25.25 4.78
N GLY A 86 -2.08 26.36 5.26
CA GLY A 86 -3.36 26.91 4.79
C GLY A 86 -3.44 27.04 3.26
N ILE A 87 -4.55 26.58 2.69
CA ILE A 87 -4.86 26.54 1.24
C ILE A 87 -3.58 26.48 0.38
N PRO A 88 -3.08 25.28 0.09
CA PRO A 88 -2.17 25.12 -1.02
C PRO A 88 -2.94 25.53 -2.27
N SER A 89 -2.54 26.63 -2.91
CA SER A 89 -2.91 26.79 -4.31
C SER A 89 -2.38 25.55 -5.06
N PRO A 90 -2.90 25.19 -6.25
CA PRO A 90 -2.35 24.10 -7.04
C PRO A 90 -0.81 24.13 -7.18
N PHE A 91 -0.19 25.32 -7.05
CA PHE A 91 1.26 25.54 -7.01
C PHE A 91 1.99 25.00 -5.78
N GLU A 92 1.35 24.87 -4.61
CA GLU A 92 1.98 24.34 -3.38
C GLU A 92 1.90 22.81 -3.32
N GLU A 93 0.80 22.19 -3.76
CA GLU A 93 0.72 20.74 -4.01
C GLU A 93 1.75 20.30 -5.08
N LEU A 94 1.97 21.16 -6.09
CA LEU A 94 3.05 21.02 -7.07
C LEU A 94 4.45 21.20 -6.46
N ALA A 95 4.60 22.00 -5.41
CA ALA A 95 5.88 22.21 -4.73
C ALA A 95 6.17 21.11 -3.70
N GLU A 96 5.16 20.41 -3.20
CA GLU A 96 5.28 19.21 -2.36
C GLU A 96 5.51 17.94 -3.20
N SER A 97 5.09 17.93 -4.47
CA SER A 97 5.44 16.86 -5.39
C SER A 97 6.95 16.81 -5.64
N ASP A 98 7.52 15.67 -5.27
CA ASP A 98 8.92 15.28 -5.48
C ASP A 98 9.38 15.40 -6.95
N MET A 99 8.43 15.48 -7.90
CA MET A 99 8.62 15.47 -9.36
C MET A 99 9.16 16.78 -9.97
N LEU A 100 9.16 17.89 -9.21
CA LEU A 100 9.36 19.25 -9.75
C LEU A 100 10.65 19.96 -9.30
N LYS A 101 11.43 19.37 -8.39
CA LYS A 101 12.59 20.04 -7.79
C LYS A 101 13.88 19.71 -8.54
N SER A 102 14.59 20.74 -9.01
CA SER A 102 15.88 20.56 -9.70
C SER A 102 16.90 19.91 -8.77
N SER A 103 17.55 18.85 -9.23
CA SER A 103 18.65 18.18 -8.50
C SER A 103 19.78 19.19 -8.20
N GLY A 104 19.88 19.62 -6.95
CA GLY A 104 21.07 20.31 -6.46
C GLY A 104 22.26 19.35 -6.53
N GLN A 105 23.36 19.78 -7.11
CA GLN A 105 24.58 18.99 -7.23
C GLN A 105 25.13 18.73 -5.81
N ALA A 106 24.94 17.51 -5.30
CA ALA A 106 25.40 17.13 -3.97
C ALA A 106 26.93 16.98 -3.94
N ASP A 107 27.57 17.64 -2.98
CA ASP A 107 28.99 17.53 -2.69
C ASP A 107 29.27 16.16 -2.06
N CYS A 108 29.92 15.27 -2.80
CA CYS A 108 30.07 13.85 -2.45
C CYS A 108 31.14 13.54 -1.39
N ASP A 109 31.76 14.55 -0.78
CA ASP A 109 32.97 14.37 0.04
C ASP A 109 32.83 14.68 1.55
N SER A 110 31.62 14.89 2.07
CA SER A 110 31.40 14.92 3.52
C SER A 110 31.16 13.49 4.03
N LYS A 111 32.02 12.99 4.93
CA LYS A 111 31.75 11.75 5.67
C LYS A 111 30.40 11.88 6.36
N ASN A 112 29.34 11.26 5.83
CA ASN A 112 27.97 11.39 6.34
C ASN A 112 27.89 10.91 7.79
N THR A 113 27.98 11.85 8.73
CA THR A 113 27.98 11.58 10.17
C THR A 113 26.62 11.11 10.70
N LEU A 114 25.55 11.19 9.89
CA LEU A 114 24.16 10.90 10.28
C LEU A 114 23.56 9.73 9.52
N PHE A 115 24.32 9.09 8.62
CA PHE A 115 23.82 8.00 7.77
C PHE A 115 23.19 6.88 8.59
N ASP A 116 23.82 6.48 9.69
CA ASP A 116 23.35 5.39 10.54
C ASP A 116 22.40 5.84 11.67
N GLN A 117 22.21 7.16 11.88
CA GLN A 117 21.56 7.68 13.08
C GLN A 117 20.12 7.13 13.24
N TRP A 118 19.37 7.18 12.15
CA TRP A 118 17.98 6.73 12.08
C TRP A 118 17.76 5.63 11.06
N ARG A 119 18.83 5.10 10.45
CA ARG A 119 18.71 4.09 9.40
C ARG A 119 18.22 2.75 9.95
N PRO A 120 17.11 2.20 9.44
CA PRO A 120 16.66 0.85 9.76
C PRO A 120 17.69 -0.19 9.33
N THR A 121 17.69 -1.34 9.98
CA THR A 121 18.65 -2.42 9.70
C THR A 121 17.97 -3.74 9.35
N SER A 122 16.72 -3.91 9.74
CA SER A 122 15.88 -5.10 9.57
C SER A 122 14.73 -4.89 8.57
N HIS A 123 14.68 -3.72 7.92
CA HIS A 123 13.85 -3.46 6.73
C HIS A 123 14.73 -3.40 5.48
N PHE A 124 14.12 -3.56 4.31
CA PHE A 124 14.82 -3.36 3.06
C PHE A 124 14.87 -1.88 2.70
N LEU A 125 16.05 -1.40 2.30
CA LEU A 125 16.24 -0.06 1.75
C LEU A 125 17.41 -0.03 0.77
N GLY A 126 17.39 0.94 -0.13
CA GLY A 126 18.44 1.12 -1.14
C GLY A 126 19.79 1.39 -0.48
N PRO A 127 20.94 1.06 -1.13
CA PRO A 127 22.26 1.21 -0.51
C PRO A 127 22.56 2.61 0.04
N HIS A 128 22.03 3.64 -0.60
CA HIS A 128 22.09 5.06 -0.24
C HIS A 128 21.08 5.82 -1.13
N GLY A 129 20.95 7.13 -0.95
CA GLY A 129 20.10 7.98 -1.78
C GLY A 129 18.61 7.71 -1.59
N TRP A 130 17.81 8.22 -2.51
CA TRP A 130 16.36 8.15 -2.46
C TRP A 130 15.85 6.82 -3.01
N MET A 131 14.92 6.18 -2.32
CA MET A 131 14.10 5.12 -2.89
C MET A 131 12.61 5.33 -2.61
N ASN A 132 11.80 4.80 -3.51
CA ASN A 132 10.35 4.75 -3.35
C ASN A 132 9.78 3.40 -3.84
N ASP A 133 8.82 3.43 -4.75
CA ASP A 133 7.94 2.33 -5.13
C ASP A 133 8.64 0.97 -5.26
N PRO A 134 8.12 -0.09 -4.60
CA PRO A 134 8.46 -1.45 -4.99
C PRO A 134 7.97 -1.73 -6.41
N CYS A 135 8.90 -2.07 -7.28
CA CYS A 135 8.69 -2.34 -8.70
C CYS A 135 8.85 -3.84 -8.98
N GLY A 136 7.97 -4.41 -9.80
CA GLY A 136 8.06 -5.80 -10.27
C GLY A 136 8.34 -6.90 -9.22
N PRO A 137 7.75 -6.88 -8.00
CA PRO A 137 7.92 -7.98 -7.07
C PRO A 137 7.52 -9.30 -7.72
N SER A 138 8.40 -10.31 -7.67
CA SER A 138 8.15 -11.60 -8.32
C SER A 138 8.91 -12.75 -7.68
N TYR A 139 8.44 -13.98 -7.93
CA TYR A 139 9.13 -15.20 -7.56
C TYR A 139 9.54 -15.97 -8.81
N ASP A 140 10.82 -16.33 -8.89
CA ASP A 140 11.35 -17.15 -9.96
C ASP A 140 11.39 -18.63 -9.53
N PRO A 141 10.49 -19.48 -10.04
CA PRO A 141 10.46 -20.91 -9.68
C PRO A 141 11.67 -21.69 -10.19
N ARG A 142 12.44 -21.15 -11.14
CA ARG A 142 13.62 -21.81 -11.73
C ARG A 142 14.82 -21.71 -10.80
N THR A 143 14.95 -20.57 -10.11
CA THR A 143 16.07 -20.27 -9.18
C THR A 143 15.67 -20.41 -7.72
N GLY A 144 14.37 -20.36 -7.41
CA GLY A 144 13.85 -20.35 -6.05
C GLY A 144 14.08 -19.01 -5.33
N LEU A 145 14.27 -17.93 -6.09
CA LEU A 145 14.51 -16.58 -5.59
C LEU A 145 13.25 -15.71 -5.68
N TYR A 146 13.04 -14.93 -4.63
CA TYR A 146 12.20 -13.74 -4.67
C TYR A 146 13.02 -12.57 -5.19
N HIS A 147 12.44 -11.77 -6.07
CA HIS A 147 13.05 -10.57 -6.63
C HIS A 147 12.20 -9.35 -6.28
N LEU A 148 12.88 -8.26 -5.93
CA LEU A 148 12.29 -6.96 -5.67
C LEU A 148 13.09 -5.91 -6.44
N TRP A 149 12.46 -5.25 -7.40
CA TRP A 149 12.97 -4.01 -7.95
C TRP A 149 12.36 -2.85 -7.19
N TYR A 150 12.95 -1.68 -7.31
CA TYR A 150 12.47 -0.48 -6.64
C TYR A 150 12.95 0.76 -7.37
N GLN A 151 12.16 1.83 -7.35
CA GLN A 151 12.62 3.12 -7.83
C GLN A 151 13.76 3.63 -6.95
N TRP A 152 14.84 4.10 -7.58
CA TRP A 152 16.07 4.50 -6.92
C TRP A 152 16.73 5.69 -7.62
N ASN A 153 17.11 6.69 -6.83
CA ASN A 153 18.06 7.73 -7.24
C ASN A 153 19.40 7.50 -6.52
N PRO A 154 20.42 6.93 -7.19
CA PRO A 154 21.74 6.74 -6.56
C PRO A 154 22.51 8.06 -6.39
N SER A 155 22.10 9.14 -7.06
CA SER A 155 22.85 10.40 -7.10
C SER A 155 22.38 11.46 -6.11
N GLY A 156 21.26 11.21 -5.41
CA GLY A 156 20.68 12.15 -4.45
C GLY A 156 19.73 11.45 -3.48
N SER A 157 19.46 12.09 -2.35
CA SER A 157 18.50 11.58 -1.36
C SER A 157 17.11 12.18 -1.51
N THR A 158 16.86 12.84 -2.64
CA THR A 158 15.55 13.33 -3.08
C THR A 158 15.20 12.65 -4.40
N TRP A 159 13.93 12.71 -4.78
CA TRP A 159 13.49 12.19 -6.06
C TRP A 159 14.19 12.88 -7.25
N GLY A 160 14.36 12.13 -8.34
CA GLY A 160 14.99 12.58 -9.57
C GLY A 160 15.89 11.50 -10.18
N ASN A 161 16.15 11.57 -11.49
CA ASN A 161 16.94 10.56 -12.22
C ASN A 161 16.50 9.11 -11.89
N ILE A 162 15.19 8.90 -11.82
CA ILE A 162 14.62 7.65 -11.30
C ILE A 162 15.04 6.48 -12.18
N SER A 163 15.70 5.53 -11.53
CA SER A 163 16.20 4.29 -12.08
C SER A 163 15.58 3.11 -11.30
N TRP A 164 15.72 1.88 -11.79
CA TRP A 164 15.40 0.70 -10.97
C TRP A 164 16.65 0.15 -10.29
N GLY A 165 16.61 0.05 -8.97
CA GLY A 165 17.46 -0.86 -8.21
C GLY A 165 16.91 -2.29 -8.23
N HIS A 166 17.73 -3.26 -7.81
CA HIS A 166 17.35 -4.68 -7.76
C HIS A 166 17.93 -5.37 -6.54
N ALA A 167 17.10 -6.11 -5.83
CA ALA A 167 17.50 -7.04 -4.80
C ALA A 167 16.81 -8.41 -4.97
N TYR A 168 17.44 -9.44 -4.44
CA TYR A 168 16.89 -10.79 -4.43
C TYR A 168 17.08 -11.48 -3.08
N SER A 169 16.20 -12.43 -2.77
CA SER A 169 16.11 -13.08 -1.48
C SER A 169 15.59 -14.53 -1.60
N HIS A 170 15.93 -15.39 -0.65
CA HIS A 170 15.31 -16.71 -0.50
C HIS A 170 14.10 -16.72 0.45
N ASP A 171 13.95 -15.68 1.26
CA ASP A 171 13.00 -15.60 2.37
C ASP A 171 12.29 -14.25 2.47
N MET A 172 12.37 -13.38 1.46
CA MET A 172 11.70 -12.07 1.43
C MET A 172 12.14 -11.07 2.52
N VAL A 173 13.11 -11.41 3.37
CA VAL A 173 13.55 -10.54 4.48
C VAL A 173 15.06 -10.35 4.53
N HIS A 174 15.85 -11.34 4.09
CA HIS A 174 17.29 -11.21 3.91
C HIS A 174 17.61 -11.05 2.42
N TRP A 175 18.13 -9.89 2.06
CA TRP A 175 18.30 -9.44 0.68
C TRP A 175 19.78 -9.32 0.33
N THR A 176 20.11 -9.76 -0.87
CA THR A 176 21.37 -9.40 -1.55
C THR A 176 21.05 -8.32 -2.59
N CYS A 177 21.79 -7.21 -2.54
CA CYS A 177 21.48 -6.02 -3.33
C CYS A 177 22.44 -5.86 -4.50
N ARG A 178 21.93 -5.36 -5.62
CA ARG A 178 22.79 -4.81 -6.67
C ARG A 178 23.23 -3.40 -6.25
N HIS A 179 24.52 -3.12 -6.38
CA HIS A 179 25.10 -1.82 -5.99
C HIS A 179 24.95 -0.73 -7.06
N GLN A 180 24.45 -1.08 -8.24
CA GLN A 180 24.23 -0.17 -9.36
C GLN A 180 22.80 -0.37 -9.87
N PRO A 181 22.16 0.68 -10.41
CA PRO A 181 20.86 0.52 -11.03
C PRO A 181 20.93 -0.47 -12.20
N VAL A 182 19.86 -1.25 -12.38
CA VAL A 182 19.75 -2.25 -13.46
C VAL A 182 18.99 -1.71 -14.68
N LEU A 183 18.18 -0.66 -14.49
CA LEU A 183 17.58 0.16 -15.53
C LEU A 183 17.76 1.63 -15.14
N SER A 184 18.22 2.46 -16.07
CA SER A 184 18.43 3.89 -15.83
C SER A 184 17.92 4.72 -17.00
N PRO A 185 17.53 5.99 -16.75
CA PRO A 185 17.14 6.92 -17.80
C PRO A 185 18.19 7.00 -18.91
N GLY A 186 17.76 6.94 -20.16
CA GLY A 186 18.69 6.95 -21.28
C GLY A 186 18.05 7.25 -22.62
N ALA A 187 18.64 6.67 -23.67
CA ALA A 187 18.18 6.88 -25.06
C ALA A 187 16.92 6.07 -25.42
N ASN A 188 16.38 5.26 -24.48
CA ASN A 188 15.34 4.28 -24.72
C ASN A 188 13.93 4.84 -24.47
N HIS A 189 13.72 6.12 -24.80
CA HIS A 189 12.44 6.82 -24.60
C HIS A 189 12.06 7.03 -23.12
N ASP A 190 13.02 6.89 -22.22
CA ASP A 190 12.93 7.04 -20.76
C ASP A 190 13.92 8.13 -20.25
N SER A 191 14.23 9.12 -21.08
CA SER A 191 15.28 10.12 -20.82
C SER A 191 15.11 10.93 -19.53
N GLU A 192 13.91 10.95 -18.96
CA GLU A 192 13.59 11.67 -17.73
C GLU A 192 13.33 10.73 -16.52
N GLY A 193 13.15 9.43 -16.74
CA GLY A 193 12.80 8.49 -15.67
C GLY A 193 12.37 7.11 -16.13
N VAL A 194 12.72 6.10 -15.35
CA VAL A 194 12.24 4.71 -15.44
C VAL A 194 11.30 4.46 -14.27
N PHE A 195 10.00 4.69 -14.48
CA PHE A 195 8.97 4.62 -13.43
C PHE A 195 8.51 3.18 -13.18
N THR A 196 7.53 3.01 -12.29
CA THR A 196 7.03 1.73 -11.81
C THR A 196 6.52 0.85 -12.95
N GLY A 197 6.58 -0.46 -12.73
CA GLY A 197 6.22 -1.47 -13.71
C GLY A 197 6.27 -2.88 -13.13
N CYS A 198 6.11 -3.87 -14.01
CA CYS A 198 6.09 -5.28 -13.68
C CYS A 198 7.24 -6.07 -14.30
N VAL A 199 7.64 -7.14 -13.62
CA VAL A 199 8.56 -8.14 -14.15
C VAL A 199 7.86 -9.48 -14.19
N LEU A 200 7.85 -10.09 -15.37
CA LEU A 200 7.33 -11.43 -15.61
C LEU A 200 8.50 -12.41 -15.77
N GLN A 201 8.43 -13.53 -15.05
CA GLN A 201 9.43 -14.60 -15.07
C GLN A 201 9.27 -15.51 -16.30
N ARG A 202 9.33 -14.90 -17.49
CA ARG A 202 9.15 -15.56 -18.79
C ARG A 202 9.77 -14.74 -19.93
N ALA A 203 10.01 -15.43 -21.05
CA ALA A 203 10.31 -14.78 -22.33
C ALA A 203 9.13 -13.93 -22.84
N SER A 204 9.44 -12.90 -23.63
CA SER A 204 8.45 -11.97 -24.20
C SER A 204 7.69 -12.54 -25.39
N ILE A 205 8.28 -13.50 -26.11
CA ILE A 205 7.69 -14.17 -27.27
C ILE A 205 7.60 -15.67 -27.03
N GLY A 206 6.52 -16.30 -27.51
CA GLY A 206 6.31 -17.74 -27.51
C GLY A 206 5.10 -18.17 -26.69
N ALA A 207 4.64 -19.40 -26.93
CA ALA A 207 3.50 -19.96 -26.20
C ALA A 207 3.74 -19.89 -24.68
N PRO A 208 2.72 -19.57 -23.85
CA PRO A 208 2.91 -19.26 -22.42
C PRO A 208 3.75 -20.29 -21.65
N GLU A 209 3.48 -21.59 -21.84
CA GLU A 209 4.22 -22.67 -21.18
C GLU A 209 5.70 -22.71 -21.59
N GLN A 210 5.98 -22.50 -22.88
CA GLN A 210 7.35 -22.48 -23.40
C GLN A 210 8.09 -21.24 -22.90
N ALA A 211 7.43 -20.08 -22.95
CA ALA A 211 7.99 -18.82 -22.49
C ALA A 211 8.29 -18.85 -20.97
N ALA A 212 7.42 -19.45 -20.16
CA ALA A 212 7.62 -19.63 -18.72
C ALA A 212 8.78 -20.59 -18.39
N SER A 213 9.11 -21.51 -19.30
CA SER A 213 10.27 -22.41 -19.16
C SER A 213 11.60 -21.80 -19.63
N SER A 214 11.56 -20.65 -20.33
CA SER A 214 12.77 -19.90 -20.71
C SER A 214 13.54 -19.47 -19.46
N ALA A 215 14.83 -19.17 -19.60
CA ALA A 215 15.62 -18.52 -18.55
C ALA A 215 15.44 -16.98 -18.55
N GLU A 216 14.72 -16.43 -19.53
CA GLU A 216 14.52 -15.00 -19.69
C GLU A 216 13.49 -14.42 -18.72
N MET A 217 13.58 -13.12 -18.51
CA MET A 217 12.63 -12.27 -17.80
C MET A 217 12.19 -11.13 -18.70
N SER A 218 10.96 -10.65 -18.53
CA SER A 218 10.41 -9.52 -19.28
C SER A 218 9.93 -8.44 -18.32
N ALA A 219 10.47 -7.23 -18.43
CA ALA A 219 10.05 -6.05 -17.69
C ALA A 219 9.19 -5.17 -18.59
N LEU A 220 8.04 -4.72 -18.07
CA LEU A 220 7.19 -3.72 -18.69
C LEU A 220 7.00 -2.58 -17.70
N TYR A 221 7.44 -1.38 -18.07
CA TYR A 221 7.54 -0.25 -17.17
C TYR A 221 7.14 1.05 -17.84
N THR A 222 6.81 2.05 -17.02
CA THR A 222 6.55 3.41 -17.52
C THR A 222 7.87 4.12 -17.83
N ALA A 223 8.14 4.32 -19.12
CA ALA A 223 9.25 5.11 -19.63
C ALA A 223 8.85 6.59 -19.74
N VAL A 224 9.57 7.47 -19.05
CA VAL A 224 9.26 8.90 -18.98
C VAL A 224 10.20 9.71 -19.87
N SER A 225 9.63 10.51 -20.77
CA SER A 225 10.39 11.39 -21.68
C SER A 225 10.18 12.88 -21.43
N LYS A 226 9.28 13.25 -20.54
CA LYS A 226 9.03 14.67 -20.23
C LYS A 226 8.55 14.82 -18.80
N LEU A 227 9.21 15.71 -18.06
CA LEU A 227 8.81 16.19 -16.75
C LEU A 227 8.51 17.70 -16.81
N PRO A 228 7.78 18.26 -15.82
CA PRO A 228 7.11 17.56 -14.71
C PRO A 228 5.85 16.82 -15.16
N ILE A 229 5.47 15.79 -14.41
CA ILE A 229 4.19 15.09 -14.51
C ILE A 229 3.52 15.16 -13.14
N HIS A 230 2.29 15.66 -13.09
CA HIS A 230 1.52 15.77 -11.86
C HIS A 230 0.03 15.88 -12.20
N HIS A 231 -0.85 15.30 -11.38
CA HIS A 231 -2.30 15.28 -11.63
C HIS A 231 -2.97 16.68 -11.64
N THR A 232 -2.28 17.71 -11.14
CA THR A 232 -2.74 19.12 -11.19
C THR A 232 -2.24 19.89 -12.41
N LEU A 233 -1.38 19.30 -13.24
CA LEU A 233 -0.84 19.92 -14.45
C LEU A 233 -1.53 19.41 -15.72
N PRO A 234 -1.47 20.18 -16.82
CA PRO A 234 -1.87 19.67 -18.13
C PRO A 234 -1.03 18.44 -18.51
N TYR A 235 -1.70 17.37 -18.91
CA TYR A 235 -1.03 16.17 -19.39
C TYR A 235 -0.35 16.40 -20.74
N HIS A 236 0.85 15.83 -20.90
CA HIS A 236 1.60 15.89 -22.15
C HIS A 236 1.65 14.52 -22.80
N TYR A 237 0.85 14.31 -23.85
CA TYR A 237 0.85 13.04 -24.57
C TYR A 237 2.27 12.57 -24.96
N GLY A 238 2.58 11.32 -24.66
CA GLY A 238 3.89 10.72 -24.88
C GLY A 238 4.95 11.05 -23.82
N SER A 239 4.59 11.77 -22.74
CA SER A 239 5.43 11.92 -21.55
C SER A 239 5.60 10.58 -20.84
N GLU A 240 4.51 9.83 -20.66
CA GLU A 240 4.46 8.49 -20.07
C GLU A 240 4.16 7.45 -21.17
N LYS A 241 4.99 6.40 -21.26
CA LYS A 241 4.92 5.32 -22.27
C LYS A 241 5.15 3.97 -21.61
N VAL A 242 4.65 2.87 -22.18
CA VAL A 242 5.05 1.52 -21.74
C VAL A 242 6.18 1.02 -22.64
N VAL A 243 7.31 0.63 -22.03
CA VAL A 243 8.45 0.00 -22.71
C VAL A 243 8.61 -1.43 -22.24
N LEU A 244 8.90 -2.33 -23.17
CA LEU A 244 9.30 -3.71 -22.89
C LEU A 244 10.83 -3.82 -22.91
N SER A 245 11.38 -4.47 -21.90
CA SER A 245 12.78 -4.88 -21.84
C SER A 245 12.90 -6.34 -21.43
N THR A 246 13.98 -7.01 -21.84
CA THR A 246 14.23 -8.41 -21.49
C THR A 246 15.58 -8.59 -20.81
N SER A 247 15.66 -9.54 -19.89
CA SER A 247 16.90 -9.95 -19.22
C SER A 247 17.10 -11.45 -19.37
N ALA A 248 18.35 -11.88 -19.53
CA ALA A 248 18.74 -13.29 -19.61
C ALA A 248 19.72 -13.72 -18.50
N ASP A 249 19.99 -12.83 -17.55
CA ASP A 249 21.02 -12.96 -16.50
C ASP A 249 20.46 -12.76 -15.08
N GLY A 250 19.17 -13.07 -14.89
CA GLY A 250 18.54 -12.97 -13.58
C GLY A 250 18.10 -11.56 -13.20
N GLY A 251 17.94 -10.66 -14.18
CA GLY A 251 17.54 -9.27 -13.98
C GLY A 251 18.69 -8.30 -13.71
N GLU A 252 19.94 -8.73 -13.94
CA GLU A 252 21.14 -7.91 -13.73
C GLU A 252 21.35 -6.91 -14.87
N THR A 253 21.10 -7.32 -16.11
CA THR A 253 21.10 -6.44 -17.27
C THR A 253 19.82 -6.57 -18.08
N TRP A 254 19.37 -5.45 -18.64
CA TRP A 254 18.14 -5.35 -19.40
C TRP A 254 18.40 -4.80 -20.80
N THR A 255 17.83 -5.46 -21.81
CA THR A 255 17.88 -5.03 -23.20
C THR A 255 16.50 -4.50 -23.61
N PRO A 256 16.39 -3.23 -24.06
CA PRO A 256 15.13 -2.67 -24.53
C PRO A 256 14.68 -3.35 -25.81
N GLN A 257 13.39 -3.68 -25.87
CA GLN A 257 12.73 -4.26 -27.04
C GLN A 257 11.86 -3.22 -27.79
N GLY A 258 11.55 -2.09 -27.15
CA GLY A 258 10.86 -0.96 -27.75
C GLY A 258 9.63 -0.49 -26.97
N ILE A 259 8.98 0.54 -27.50
CA ILE A 259 7.71 1.06 -26.96
C ILE A 259 6.59 0.09 -27.34
N VAL A 260 5.82 -0.32 -26.33
CA VAL A 260 4.63 -1.18 -26.46
C VAL A 260 3.37 -0.32 -26.59
N VAL A 261 3.26 0.71 -25.75
CA VAL A 261 2.14 1.64 -25.76
C VAL A 261 2.68 3.07 -25.68
N HIS A 262 2.30 3.92 -26.64
CA HIS A 262 2.84 5.27 -26.80
C HIS A 262 2.27 6.32 -25.83
N GLY A 263 1.22 5.98 -25.10
CA GLY A 263 0.52 6.85 -24.17
C GLY A 263 -0.92 6.39 -23.93
N PRO A 264 -1.74 7.19 -23.23
CA PRO A 264 -3.16 6.92 -23.01
C PRO A 264 -3.94 6.85 -24.33
N PRO A 265 -5.17 6.30 -24.33
CA PRO A 265 -6.05 6.39 -25.49
C PRO A 265 -6.32 7.86 -25.87
N GLU A 266 -6.07 8.24 -27.13
CA GLU A 266 -6.10 9.65 -27.57
C GLU A 266 -7.48 10.33 -27.46
N HIS A 267 -8.55 9.55 -27.34
CA HIS A 267 -9.92 10.07 -27.19
C HIS A 267 -10.27 10.42 -25.74
N LEU A 268 -9.39 10.15 -24.78
CA LEU A 268 -9.59 10.44 -23.36
C LEU A 268 -8.69 11.61 -22.92
N ASP A 269 -9.27 12.59 -22.23
CA ASP A 269 -8.53 13.69 -21.61
C ASP A 269 -8.03 13.25 -20.22
N VAL A 270 -6.80 12.75 -20.15
CA VAL A 270 -6.22 12.19 -18.91
C VAL A 270 -5.39 13.23 -18.16
N ILE A 271 -5.22 13.04 -16.85
CA ILE A 271 -4.31 13.84 -16.00
C ILE A 271 -3.01 13.11 -15.63
N SER A 272 -3.03 11.78 -15.71
CA SER A 272 -1.90 10.88 -15.42
C SER A 272 -2.19 9.51 -16.03
N TRP A 273 -1.13 8.79 -16.40
CA TRP A 273 -1.22 7.44 -16.99
C TRP A 273 0.10 6.68 -16.78
N ARG A 274 0.19 5.82 -15.75
CA ARG A 274 1.44 5.10 -15.41
C ARG A 274 1.24 3.80 -14.63
N ASP A 275 2.36 3.14 -14.34
CA ASP A 275 2.50 1.97 -13.46
C ASP A 275 1.79 0.71 -13.96
N PRO A 276 2.21 0.14 -15.11
CA PRO A 276 1.61 -1.07 -15.64
C PRO A 276 1.75 -2.25 -14.66
N TYR A 277 0.61 -2.76 -14.20
CA TYR A 277 0.52 -4.02 -13.46
C TYR A 277 -0.04 -5.14 -14.32
N ILE A 278 0.69 -6.25 -14.43
CA ILE A 278 0.39 -7.32 -15.40
C ILE A 278 0.14 -8.64 -14.69
N GLY A 279 -0.93 -9.32 -15.09
CA GLY A 279 -1.28 -10.63 -14.54
C GLY A 279 -2.44 -11.31 -15.27
N GLU A 280 -2.66 -12.58 -14.92
CA GLU A 280 -3.89 -13.29 -15.30
C GLU A 280 -5.04 -12.80 -14.42
N TRP A 281 -6.22 -12.54 -15.01
CA TRP A 281 -7.41 -12.15 -14.25
C TRP A 281 -8.65 -12.94 -14.68
N PRO A 282 -8.98 -14.02 -13.95
CA PRO A 282 -10.14 -14.85 -14.27
C PRO A 282 -11.46 -14.08 -14.29
N LEU A 283 -11.62 -13.03 -13.47
CA LEU A 283 -12.79 -12.16 -13.51
C LEU A 283 -12.93 -11.48 -14.88
N LEU A 284 -11.85 -10.88 -15.39
CA LEU A 284 -11.90 -10.15 -16.65
C LEU A 284 -12.07 -11.09 -17.85
N ASP A 285 -11.54 -12.32 -17.78
CA ASP A 285 -11.87 -13.38 -18.74
C ASP A 285 -13.38 -13.64 -18.79
N ALA A 286 -14.03 -13.77 -17.63
CA ALA A 286 -15.47 -14.01 -17.55
C ALA A 286 -16.29 -12.82 -18.08
N LEU A 287 -15.93 -11.59 -17.70
CA LEU A 287 -16.62 -10.37 -18.12
C LEU A 287 -16.48 -10.11 -19.63
N LEU A 288 -15.35 -10.49 -20.23
CA LEU A 288 -15.12 -10.41 -21.68
C LEU A 288 -15.58 -11.65 -22.44
N ALA A 289 -16.26 -12.60 -21.78
CA ALA A 289 -16.72 -13.86 -22.34
C ALA A 289 -15.62 -14.65 -23.09
N ARG A 290 -14.41 -14.66 -22.54
CA ARG A 290 -13.26 -15.38 -23.13
C ARG A 290 -13.28 -16.85 -22.74
N GLU A 291 -13.04 -17.71 -23.73
CA GLU A 291 -12.91 -19.16 -23.51
C GLU A 291 -11.51 -19.56 -23.01
N THR A 292 -10.50 -18.76 -23.31
CA THR A 292 -9.09 -19.01 -22.97
C THR A 292 -8.58 -17.95 -22.00
N ARG A 293 -7.71 -18.39 -21.08
CA ARG A 293 -7.06 -17.49 -20.11
C ARG A 293 -6.40 -16.30 -20.78
N GLY A 294 -6.75 -15.10 -20.34
CA GLY A 294 -6.19 -13.85 -20.79
C GLY A 294 -5.04 -13.37 -19.90
N LEU A 295 -4.15 -12.59 -20.50
CA LEU A 295 -3.21 -11.75 -19.77
C LEU A 295 -3.66 -10.30 -19.89
N TYR A 296 -3.62 -9.56 -18.79
CA TYR A 296 -4.11 -8.20 -18.71
C TYR A 296 -3.10 -7.27 -18.08
N ALA A 297 -3.19 -6.00 -18.46
CA ALA A 297 -2.55 -4.91 -17.74
C ALA A 297 -3.57 -3.92 -17.21
N LEU A 298 -3.31 -3.40 -16.02
CA LEU A 298 -3.86 -2.14 -15.56
C LEU A 298 -2.78 -1.08 -15.60
N ILE A 299 -3.13 0.09 -16.10
CA ILE A 299 -2.34 1.31 -15.97
C ILE A 299 -3.19 2.26 -15.13
N ALA A 300 -2.61 2.81 -14.06
CA ALA A 300 -3.29 3.69 -13.14
C ALA A 300 -3.29 5.14 -13.67
N GLY A 301 -4.30 5.91 -13.30
CA GLY A 301 -4.34 7.32 -13.60
C GLY A 301 -5.71 7.95 -13.32
N GLY A 302 -6.08 8.92 -14.13
CA GLY A 302 -7.33 9.67 -13.96
C GLY A 302 -7.76 10.38 -15.22
N ILE A 303 -9.07 10.53 -15.37
CA ILE A 303 -9.71 11.32 -16.41
C ILE A 303 -10.02 12.69 -15.83
N LYS A 304 -9.57 13.73 -16.54
CA LYS A 304 -9.65 15.11 -16.10
C LYS A 304 -11.08 15.51 -15.74
N ASP A 305 -11.21 16.16 -14.57
CA ASP A 305 -12.47 16.69 -14.02
C ASP A 305 -13.60 15.64 -13.90
N THR A 306 -13.28 14.35 -14.01
CA THR A 306 -14.27 13.26 -14.11
C THR A 306 -14.09 12.24 -13.01
N THR A 307 -13.01 11.45 -13.06
CA THR A 307 -12.78 10.36 -12.11
C THR A 307 -11.32 9.89 -12.14
N PRO A 308 -10.72 9.53 -10.99
CA PRO A 308 -9.58 8.62 -11.02
C PRO A 308 -10.03 7.24 -11.55
N THR A 309 -9.13 6.50 -12.20
CA THR A 309 -9.48 5.21 -12.80
C THR A 309 -8.28 4.31 -13.07
N THR A 310 -8.54 3.10 -13.57
CA THR A 310 -7.54 2.23 -14.20
C THR A 310 -7.89 2.00 -15.67
N PHE A 311 -6.88 2.07 -16.53
CA PHE A 311 -6.96 1.79 -17.96
C PHE A 311 -6.59 0.33 -18.17
N ALA A 312 -7.54 -0.49 -18.61
CA ALA A 312 -7.35 -1.91 -18.82
C ALA A 312 -6.94 -2.22 -20.25
N TYR A 313 -6.00 -3.14 -20.39
CA TYR A 313 -5.52 -3.66 -21.66
C TYR A 313 -5.50 -5.19 -21.63
N SER A 314 -5.88 -5.81 -22.74
CA SER A 314 -5.63 -7.23 -22.99
C SER A 314 -4.28 -7.37 -23.71
N ILE A 315 -3.48 -8.35 -23.28
CA ILE A 315 -2.15 -8.63 -23.82
C ILE A 315 -2.19 -9.98 -24.54
N ASP A 316 -1.57 -10.07 -25.71
CA ASP A 316 -1.31 -11.36 -26.33
C ASP A 316 -0.31 -12.16 -25.49
N ALA A 317 -0.78 -13.25 -24.89
CA ALA A 317 0.06 -14.09 -24.05
C ALA A 317 1.19 -14.80 -24.82
N THR A 318 1.22 -14.74 -26.16
CA THR A 318 2.30 -15.24 -27.02
C THR A 318 3.28 -14.17 -27.48
N ASP A 319 2.90 -12.89 -27.37
CA ASP A 319 3.73 -11.74 -27.71
C ASP A 319 3.40 -10.55 -26.80
N LEU A 320 4.22 -10.34 -25.77
CA LEU A 320 3.99 -9.31 -24.76
C LEU A 320 4.06 -7.87 -25.31
N SER A 321 4.43 -7.67 -26.58
CA SER A 321 4.39 -6.36 -27.25
C SER A 321 3.01 -6.01 -27.82
N GLN A 322 2.06 -6.96 -27.88
CA GLN A 322 0.75 -6.75 -28.52
C GLN A 322 -0.33 -6.48 -27.46
N TRP A 323 -0.74 -5.21 -27.37
CA TRP A 323 -1.71 -4.72 -26.38
C TRP A 323 -2.95 -4.18 -27.08
N THR A 324 -4.13 -4.56 -26.57
CA THR A 324 -5.43 -4.04 -27.03
C THR A 324 -6.12 -3.35 -25.87
N PHE A 325 -6.46 -2.06 -26.04
CA PHE A 325 -7.21 -1.32 -25.03
C PHE A 325 -8.60 -1.93 -24.85
N VAL A 326 -8.98 -2.20 -23.60
CA VAL A 326 -10.28 -2.77 -23.22
C VAL A 326 -11.25 -1.66 -22.81
N GLY A 327 -10.80 -0.72 -21.98
CA GLY A 327 -11.64 0.34 -21.43
C GLY A 327 -11.09 0.87 -20.11
N THR A 328 -11.82 1.79 -19.48
CA THR A 328 -11.55 2.20 -18.09
C THR A 328 -12.43 1.41 -17.15
N LEU A 329 -11.91 0.95 -16.02
CA LEU A 329 -12.64 -0.01 -15.16
C LEU A 329 -13.43 0.63 -14.02
N ALA A 330 -13.16 1.89 -13.69
CA ALA A 330 -13.81 2.58 -12.59
C ALA A 330 -14.26 3.99 -13.01
N ASP A 331 -15.42 4.39 -12.49
CA ASP A 331 -15.95 5.75 -12.54
C ASP A 331 -16.60 6.04 -11.17
N VAL A 332 -15.77 6.53 -10.25
CA VAL A 332 -16.16 6.78 -8.85
C VAL A 332 -16.48 8.25 -8.60
N GLY A 333 -16.07 9.13 -9.52
CA GLY A 333 -16.11 10.57 -9.32
C GLY A 333 -14.87 11.11 -8.57
N VAL A 334 -14.49 12.34 -8.88
CA VAL A 334 -13.36 13.04 -8.24
C VAL A 334 -13.58 13.16 -6.73
N ASN A 335 -12.58 12.77 -5.94
CA ASN A 335 -12.57 12.85 -4.47
C ASN A 335 -13.80 12.21 -3.80
N TYR A 336 -14.31 11.12 -4.39
CA TYR A 336 -15.39 10.37 -3.79
C TYR A 336 -14.95 9.77 -2.44
N LYS A 337 -15.75 10.02 -1.39
CA LYS A 337 -15.54 9.49 -0.04
C LYS A 337 -16.30 8.17 0.11
N ALA A 338 -15.58 7.06 0.03
CA ALA A 338 -16.16 5.72 0.08
C ALA A 338 -16.61 5.32 1.50
N ALA A 339 -17.82 4.78 1.60
CA ALA A 339 -18.32 4.16 2.82
C ALA A 339 -17.60 2.82 3.13
N PRO A 340 -17.55 2.39 4.41
CA PRO A 340 -18.16 3.03 5.58
C PRO A 340 -17.27 4.08 6.26
N TYR A 341 -15.98 4.14 5.93
CA TYR A 341 -15.00 4.94 6.67
C TYR A 341 -14.77 6.37 6.12
N GLY A 342 -15.41 6.71 5.00
CA GLY A 342 -15.20 8.00 4.33
C GLY A 342 -13.82 8.11 3.66
N ILE A 343 -13.26 6.99 3.18
CA ILE A 343 -11.95 6.96 2.52
C ILE A 343 -12.03 7.77 1.22
N ASP A 344 -11.17 8.76 1.07
CA ASP A 344 -11.06 9.55 -0.16
C ASP A 344 -10.41 8.71 -1.26
N LEU A 345 -11.07 8.59 -2.40
CA LEU A 345 -10.50 7.90 -3.57
C LEU A 345 -9.64 8.81 -4.44
N GLY A 346 -9.39 10.04 -4.02
CA GLY A 346 -8.45 10.98 -4.64
C GLY A 346 -8.93 11.57 -5.96
N LYS A 347 -8.04 12.32 -6.59
CA LYS A 347 -8.19 12.83 -7.96
C LYS A 347 -7.54 11.89 -8.98
N ASN A 348 -6.50 11.18 -8.57
CA ASN A 348 -5.72 10.30 -9.42
C ASN A 348 -5.33 9.01 -8.67
N TRP A 349 -5.15 7.93 -9.42
CA TRP A 349 -4.65 6.66 -8.90
C TRP A 349 -3.27 6.33 -9.46
N GLU A 350 -2.47 5.64 -8.65
CA GLU A 350 -1.14 5.14 -8.94
C GLU A 350 -1.01 3.66 -8.54
N VAL A 351 -0.03 2.97 -9.11
CA VAL A 351 0.37 1.60 -8.76
C VAL A 351 -0.84 0.67 -8.51
N ALA A 352 -1.74 0.58 -9.50
CA ALA A 352 -2.96 -0.22 -9.37
C ALA A 352 -2.66 -1.70 -9.61
N ASN A 353 -3.17 -2.60 -8.77
CA ASN A 353 -3.08 -4.04 -8.99
C ASN A 353 -4.47 -4.68 -8.95
N PHE A 354 -4.58 -5.87 -9.52
CA PHE A 354 -5.76 -6.73 -9.37
C PHE A 354 -5.32 -8.12 -8.90
N PHE A 355 -6.19 -8.76 -8.10
CA PHE A 355 -5.98 -10.14 -7.71
C PHE A 355 -7.25 -10.80 -7.14
N THR A 356 -7.26 -12.12 -7.22
CA THR A 356 -8.24 -12.98 -6.56
C THR A 356 -7.63 -13.57 -5.29
N ILE A 357 -8.37 -13.58 -4.19
CA ILE A 357 -8.06 -14.38 -3.01
C ILE A 357 -9.12 -15.47 -2.87
N THR A 358 -8.68 -16.71 -2.74
CA THR A 358 -9.57 -17.87 -2.52
C THR A 358 -9.54 -18.28 -1.05
N ASP A 359 -10.69 -18.26 -0.38
CA ASP A 359 -10.82 -18.82 0.95
C ASP A 359 -10.81 -20.36 0.89
N LYS A 360 -9.84 -20.96 1.58
CA LYS A 360 -9.68 -22.43 1.70
C LYS A 360 -10.11 -22.95 3.08
N SER A 361 -10.62 -22.09 3.97
CA SER A 361 -11.02 -22.45 5.33
C SER A 361 -12.11 -23.52 5.38
N ASN A 362 -12.93 -23.63 4.33
CA ASN A 362 -13.95 -24.66 4.20
C ASN A 362 -13.87 -25.40 2.85
N ALA A 363 -13.29 -26.60 2.87
CA ALA A 363 -13.14 -27.46 1.68
C ALA A 363 -14.47 -27.81 0.97
N ALA A 364 -15.62 -27.61 1.61
CA ALA A 364 -16.94 -27.86 1.02
C ALA A 364 -17.51 -26.66 0.24
N ARG A 365 -16.98 -25.44 0.46
CA ARG A 365 -17.37 -24.20 -0.26
C ARG A 365 -16.16 -23.26 -0.32
N SER A 366 -15.37 -23.40 -1.38
CA SER A 366 -14.33 -22.41 -1.72
C SER A 366 -15.02 -21.13 -2.18
N THR A 367 -14.95 -20.06 -1.39
CA THR A 367 -15.40 -18.72 -1.80
C THR A 367 -14.20 -17.91 -2.25
N ALA A 368 -14.25 -17.36 -3.46
CA ALA A 368 -13.26 -16.40 -3.95
C ALA A 368 -13.82 -14.98 -3.81
N ALA A 369 -12.94 -14.01 -3.56
CA ALA A 369 -13.28 -12.61 -3.80
C ALA A 369 -12.18 -11.95 -4.62
N GLU A 370 -12.62 -10.95 -5.37
CA GLU A 370 -11.81 -10.17 -6.29
C GLU A 370 -11.50 -8.83 -5.65
N TYR A 371 -10.26 -8.38 -5.82
CA TYR A 371 -9.76 -7.16 -5.23
C TYR A 371 -9.06 -6.30 -6.27
N LEU A 372 -9.28 -5.00 -6.15
CA LEU A 372 -8.41 -3.98 -6.71
C LEU A 372 -7.59 -3.39 -5.56
N LEU A 373 -6.28 -3.25 -5.76
CA LEU A 373 -5.40 -2.47 -4.90
C LEU A 373 -5.06 -1.21 -5.69
N ILE A 374 -5.17 -0.04 -5.06
CA ILE A 374 -4.85 1.24 -5.67
C ILE A 374 -4.13 2.13 -4.66
N ASN A 375 -3.33 3.06 -5.17
CA ASN A 375 -2.72 4.09 -4.35
C ASN A 375 -3.31 5.43 -4.83
N VAL A 376 -3.93 6.18 -3.93
CA VAL A 376 -4.69 7.38 -4.29
C VAL A 376 -3.89 8.63 -3.97
N GLU A 377 -3.94 9.63 -4.85
CA GLU A 377 -3.33 10.94 -4.65
C GLU A 377 -4.33 12.09 -4.90
N GLY A 378 -4.02 13.27 -4.37
CA GLY A 378 -4.87 14.46 -4.49
C GLY A 378 -6.13 14.39 -3.60
N CYS A 379 -6.02 13.75 -2.44
CA CYS A 379 -7.10 13.69 -1.44
C CYS A 379 -7.39 15.07 -0.83
N THR A 380 -8.62 15.29 -0.35
CA THR A 380 -9.02 16.57 0.23
C THR A 380 -8.72 16.65 1.73
N GLU A 381 -8.30 17.83 2.17
CA GLU A 381 -8.23 18.17 3.59
C GLU A 381 -9.61 18.29 4.25
N PRO A 382 -9.76 17.97 5.55
CA PRO A 382 -8.74 17.42 6.45
C PRO A 382 -8.42 15.94 6.12
N GLY A 383 -7.14 15.57 6.03
CA GLY A 383 -6.74 14.17 5.78
C GLY A 383 -5.35 14.03 5.16
N PRO A 384 -4.84 12.80 4.94
CA PRO A 384 -3.59 12.61 4.23
C PRO A 384 -3.76 12.92 2.74
N ALA A 385 -2.76 13.54 2.10
CA ALA A 385 -2.77 13.83 0.66
C ALA A 385 -2.81 12.57 -0.22
N ARG A 386 -2.31 11.44 0.31
CA ARG A 386 -2.18 10.16 -0.38
C ARG A 386 -2.44 8.97 0.54
N GLN A 387 -3.01 7.88 0.01
CA GLN A 387 -3.30 6.67 0.80
C GLN A 387 -3.21 5.38 -0.03
N PRO A 388 -2.77 4.25 0.56
CA PRO A 388 -2.84 2.94 -0.07
C PRO A 388 -4.20 2.27 0.26
N VAL A 389 -5.00 1.97 -0.76
CA VAL A 389 -6.40 1.54 -0.64
C VAL A 389 -6.58 0.17 -1.29
N TYR A 390 -7.49 -0.64 -0.72
CA TYR A 390 -8.04 -1.80 -1.41
C TYR A 390 -9.54 -1.65 -1.61
N MET A 391 -10.04 -2.21 -2.71
CA MET A 391 -11.45 -2.37 -3.00
C MET A 391 -11.75 -3.85 -3.16
N ARG A 392 -12.62 -4.39 -2.32
CA ARG A 392 -13.26 -5.68 -2.57
C ARG A 392 -14.39 -5.46 -3.55
N LEU A 393 -14.41 -6.20 -4.65
CA LEU A 393 -15.40 -6.00 -5.72
C LEU A 393 -16.74 -6.65 -5.37
N ASP A 394 -17.83 -5.97 -5.75
CA ASP A 394 -19.18 -6.53 -5.82
C ASP A 394 -19.39 -7.12 -7.21
N LEU A 395 -19.39 -8.45 -7.31
CA LEU A 395 -19.50 -9.13 -8.60
C LEU A 395 -20.92 -9.09 -9.18
N ASP A 396 -21.95 -8.95 -8.34
CA ASP A 396 -23.34 -8.86 -8.78
C ASP A 396 -23.63 -7.44 -9.31
N ALA A 397 -22.98 -6.43 -8.73
CA ALA A 397 -23.09 -5.04 -9.17
C ALA A 397 -22.05 -4.64 -10.23
N THR A 398 -21.04 -5.47 -10.48
CA THR A 398 -20.07 -5.29 -11.58
C THR A 398 -20.73 -5.67 -12.90
N GLN A 399 -20.73 -4.75 -13.87
CA GLN A 399 -21.53 -4.90 -15.09
C GLN A 399 -20.71 -4.55 -16.32
N GLN A 400 -21.06 -5.17 -17.44
CA GLN A 400 -20.78 -4.62 -18.75
C GLN A 400 -21.93 -3.67 -19.11
N THR A 401 -21.60 -2.43 -19.50
CA THR A 401 -22.59 -1.43 -19.93
C THR A 401 -23.18 -1.82 -21.29
N ASP A 402 -24.30 -1.19 -21.66
CA ASP A 402 -24.91 -1.37 -22.99
C ASP A 402 -23.96 -1.01 -24.14
N GLU A 403 -22.95 -0.19 -23.86
CA GLU A 403 -21.89 0.22 -24.81
C GLU A 403 -20.70 -0.76 -24.82
N GLY A 404 -20.77 -1.82 -24.02
CA GLY A 404 -19.75 -2.86 -23.94
C GLY A 404 -18.60 -2.56 -22.96
N GLU A 405 -18.66 -1.45 -22.22
CA GLU A 405 -17.63 -1.06 -21.26
C GLU A 405 -17.77 -1.83 -19.94
N ILE A 406 -16.67 -2.14 -19.27
CA ILE A 406 -16.71 -2.82 -17.97
C ILE A 406 -16.62 -1.79 -16.85
N ARG A 407 -17.54 -1.86 -15.89
CA ARG A 407 -17.55 -1.00 -14.69
C ARG A 407 -17.52 -1.86 -13.44
N LEU A 408 -16.43 -1.76 -12.69
CA LEU A 408 -16.24 -2.47 -11.42
C LEU A 408 -16.94 -1.71 -10.30
N ALA A 409 -17.79 -2.41 -9.56
CA ALA A 409 -18.41 -1.91 -8.35
C ALA A 409 -17.65 -2.39 -7.11
N SER A 410 -17.52 -1.54 -6.09
CA SER A 410 -16.93 -1.93 -4.81
C SER A 410 -18.03 -2.39 -3.83
N ALA A 411 -17.82 -3.56 -3.22
CA ALA A 411 -18.59 -4.04 -2.08
C ALA A 411 -18.05 -3.45 -0.75
N HIS A 412 -16.74 -3.21 -0.70
CA HIS A 412 -16.07 -2.66 0.47
C HIS A 412 -14.79 -1.94 0.05
N VAL A 413 -14.48 -0.82 0.72
CA VAL A 413 -13.25 -0.05 0.53
C VAL A 413 -12.57 0.10 1.89
N GLY A 414 -11.28 -0.24 1.95
CA GLY A 414 -10.47 -0.17 3.16
C GLY A 414 -9.04 0.28 2.87
N LEU A 415 -8.29 0.59 3.92
CA LEU A 415 -6.88 0.97 3.81
C LEU A 415 -5.97 -0.25 3.93
N LEU A 416 -4.85 -0.23 3.22
CA LEU A 416 -3.77 -1.22 3.35
C LEU A 416 -2.77 -0.83 4.45
N ASP A 417 -2.74 0.44 4.81
CA ASP A 417 -1.95 1.01 5.89
C ASP A 417 -2.60 2.32 6.36
N HIS A 418 -2.63 2.55 7.67
CA HIS A 418 -3.21 3.75 8.29
C HIS A 418 -2.19 4.87 8.57
N GLY A 419 -0.93 4.69 8.18
CA GLY A 419 0.14 5.67 8.36
C GLY A 419 0.76 6.09 7.03
N CYS A 420 2.08 6.20 7.00
CA CYS A 420 2.86 6.84 5.94
C CYS A 420 3.38 5.89 4.84
N LEU A 421 2.78 4.69 4.74
CA LEU A 421 3.05 3.76 3.64
C LEU A 421 2.27 4.19 2.40
N TYR A 422 2.91 4.11 1.23
CA TYR A 422 2.32 4.39 -0.07
C TYR A 422 2.91 3.47 -1.15
N ALA A 423 2.46 3.61 -2.40
CA ALA A 423 2.90 2.80 -3.54
C ALA A 423 2.88 1.29 -3.25
N ALA A 424 1.84 0.83 -2.55
CA ALA A 424 1.67 -0.59 -2.27
C ALA A 424 1.59 -1.37 -3.59
N SER A 425 2.32 -2.46 -3.68
CA SER A 425 2.35 -3.36 -4.83
C SER A 425 2.41 -4.80 -4.35
N SER A 426 1.75 -5.69 -5.07
CA SER A 426 1.52 -7.07 -4.65
C SER A 426 1.85 -8.06 -5.76
N PHE A 427 2.17 -9.29 -5.40
CA PHE A 427 2.36 -10.38 -6.36
C PHE A 427 1.83 -11.71 -5.82
N HIS A 428 1.59 -12.65 -6.73
CA HIS A 428 1.21 -14.00 -6.36
C HIS A 428 2.46 -14.82 -6.06
N ASP A 429 2.65 -15.16 -4.78
CA ASP A 429 3.68 -16.09 -4.36
C ASP A 429 3.24 -17.52 -4.72
N GLN A 430 3.67 -17.99 -5.89
CA GLN A 430 3.30 -19.31 -6.41
C GLN A 430 3.86 -20.45 -5.54
N LYS A 431 4.98 -20.22 -4.83
CA LYS A 431 5.62 -21.23 -3.97
C LYS A 431 4.70 -21.63 -2.80
N HIS A 432 4.06 -20.64 -2.19
CA HIS A 432 3.16 -20.85 -1.04
C HIS A 432 1.68 -20.62 -1.36
N ASN A 433 1.38 -20.26 -2.62
CA ASN A 433 0.05 -19.94 -3.13
C ASN A 433 -0.71 -18.93 -2.24
N ARG A 434 -0.11 -17.76 -2.06
CA ARG A 434 -0.65 -16.63 -1.29
C ARG A 434 -0.37 -15.31 -1.99
N ARG A 435 -1.01 -14.24 -1.53
CA ARG A 435 -0.78 -12.88 -2.03
C ARG A 435 0.15 -12.16 -1.07
N ILE A 436 1.30 -11.70 -1.57
CA ILE A 436 2.26 -10.90 -0.80
C ILE A 436 2.24 -9.47 -1.30
N MET A 437 2.36 -8.52 -0.39
CA MET A 437 2.40 -7.09 -0.65
C MET A 437 3.62 -6.45 0.05
N TRP A 438 4.20 -5.47 -0.63
CA TRP A 438 5.13 -4.49 -0.09
C TRP A 438 4.63 -3.09 -0.39
N GLY A 439 5.03 -2.12 0.42
CA GLY A 439 4.84 -0.70 0.12
C GLY A 439 6.06 0.12 0.46
N TRP A 440 6.12 1.33 -0.07
CA TRP A 440 7.11 2.33 0.27
C TRP A 440 6.68 3.06 1.55
N ILE A 441 7.51 3.00 2.60
CA ILE A 441 7.35 3.82 3.79
C ILE A 441 8.22 5.06 3.61
N THR A 442 7.57 6.22 3.62
CA THR A 442 8.22 7.52 3.41
C THR A 442 8.98 7.98 4.66
N GLU A 443 9.74 9.07 4.56
CA GLU A 443 10.31 9.74 5.74
C GLU A 443 9.25 10.50 6.57
N ASP A 444 7.96 10.39 6.22
CA ASP A 444 6.79 10.98 6.88
C ASP A 444 6.98 12.49 7.12
N ASP A 445 7.45 12.86 8.31
CA ASP A 445 7.53 14.24 8.79
C ASP A 445 8.95 14.83 8.82
N LEU A 446 9.96 14.11 8.31
CA LEU A 446 11.32 14.65 8.22
C LEU A 446 11.43 15.60 7.01
N PRO A 447 11.90 16.84 7.18
CA PRO A 447 12.05 17.76 6.06
C PRO A 447 13.02 17.23 4.99
N GLU A 448 12.67 17.38 3.72
CA GLU A 448 13.47 16.92 2.57
C GLU A 448 14.89 17.48 2.55
N GLU A 449 15.10 18.70 3.06
CA GLU A 449 16.43 19.30 3.22
C GLU A 449 17.38 18.44 4.07
N TYR A 450 16.83 17.61 4.97
CA TYR A 450 17.61 16.73 5.81
C TYR A 450 17.93 15.39 5.13
N TYR A 451 17.20 15.00 4.07
CA TYR A 451 17.43 13.73 3.37
C TYR A 451 18.86 13.63 2.85
N ASN A 452 19.38 14.71 2.25
CA ASN A 452 20.76 14.74 1.78
C ASN A 452 21.79 14.67 2.91
N THR A 453 21.45 15.18 4.09
CA THR A 453 22.32 15.12 5.27
C THR A 453 22.40 13.70 5.84
N GLN A 454 21.28 12.96 5.85
CA GLN A 454 21.32 11.53 6.19
C GLN A 454 21.89 10.68 5.04
N GLY A 455 21.80 11.14 3.79
CA GLY A 455 22.33 10.43 2.63
C GLY A 455 21.46 9.27 2.14
N TRP A 456 20.19 9.22 2.59
CA TRP A 456 19.18 8.28 2.12
C TRP A 456 17.77 8.81 2.39
N ALA A 457 16.75 8.24 1.76
CA ALA A 457 15.35 8.50 2.12
C ALA A 457 14.46 7.35 1.63
N GLY A 458 13.50 6.98 2.47
CA GLY A 458 12.53 5.94 2.18
C GLY A 458 13.05 4.53 2.44
N LEU A 459 12.11 3.62 2.69
CA LEU A 459 12.37 2.19 2.83
C LEU A 459 11.17 1.38 2.31
N ILE A 460 11.35 0.07 2.15
CA ILE A 460 10.26 -0.86 1.85
C ILE A 460 9.77 -1.50 3.13
N SER A 461 8.44 -1.60 3.28
CA SER A 461 7.78 -2.25 4.41
C SER A 461 8.23 -3.70 4.60
N LEU A 462 7.94 -4.29 5.75
CA LEU A 462 7.96 -5.74 5.89
C LEU A 462 7.02 -6.39 4.85
N PRO A 463 7.32 -7.61 4.35
CA PRO A 463 6.41 -8.33 3.47
C PRO A 463 5.12 -8.65 4.22
N ARG A 464 3.97 -8.33 3.62
CA ARG A 464 2.64 -8.57 4.19
C ARG A 464 1.90 -9.63 3.41
N GLU A 465 1.30 -10.59 4.10
CA GLU A 465 0.36 -11.53 3.50
C GLU A 465 -1.05 -10.93 3.51
N LEU A 466 -1.69 -10.90 2.33
CA LEU A 466 -3.08 -10.50 2.15
C LEU A 466 -3.97 -11.74 2.06
N PHE A 467 -5.05 -11.79 2.84
CA PHE A 467 -5.91 -12.97 2.94
C PHE A 467 -7.36 -12.63 3.30
N HIS A 468 -8.27 -13.61 3.25
CA HIS A 468 -9.64 -13.43 3.74
C HIS A 468 -9.66 -13.41 5.26
N HIS A 469 -10.02 -12.27 5.85
CA HIS A 469 -10.10 -12.18 7.29
C HIS A 469 -11.22 -13.08 7.83
N ALA A 470 -10.94 -13.89 8.86
CA ALA A 470 -11.84 -14.98 9.27
C ALA A 470 -13.13 -14.49 9.95
N SER A 471 -13.11 -13.29 10.54
CA SER A 471 -14.21 -12.76 11.36
C SER A 471 -14.73 -11.40 10.87
N SER A 472 -14.22 -10.88 9.75
CA SER A 472 -14.72 -9.64 9.13
C SER A 472 -14.91 -9.84 7.62
N CYS A 473 -15.67 -8.95 6.99
CA CYS A 473 -15.82 -8.92 5.52
C CYS A 473 -14.65 -8.22 4.80
N GLU A 474 -13.65 -7.79 5.57
CA GLU A 474 -12.52 -6.96 5.14
C GLU A 474 -11.34 -7.83 4.66
N LEU A 475 -10.37 -7.18 4.04
CA LEU A 475 -9.10 -7.81 3.69
C LEU A 475 -8.26 -7.99 4.95
N GLY A 476 -7.86 -9.23 5.24
CA GLY A 476 -6.91 -9.52 6.31
C GLY A 476 -5.49 -9.20 5.86
N ILE A 477 -4.71 -8.60 6.76
CA ILE A 477 -3.33 -8.16 6.52
C ILE A 477 -2.49 -8.52 7.74
N ARG A 478 -1.40 -9.24 7.51
CA ARG A 478 -0.41 -9.56 8.57
C ARG A 478 1.00 -9.63 8.01
N PRO A 479 2.05 -9.52 8.84
CA PRO A 479 3.41 -9.81 8.38
C PRO A 479 3.49 -11.23 7.84
N ALA A 480 4.17 -11.42 6.72
CA ALA A 480 4.45 -12.74 6.17
C ALA A 480 5.25 -13.56 7.20
N ILE A 481 5.05 -14.88 7.20
CA ILE A 481 5.67 -15.76 8.20
C ILE A 481 7.20 -15.68 8.20
N GLU A 482 7.79 -15.36 7.04
CA GLU A 482 9.23 -15.19 6.88
C GLU A 482 9.82 -14.06 7.73
N VAL A 483 9.02 -13.07 8.15
CA VAL A 483 9.45 -12.03 9.09
C VAL A 483 9.99 -12.61 10.40
N ASP A 484 9.57 -13.82 10.77
CA ASP A 484 10.13 -14.53 11.93
C ASP A 484 11.62 -14.86 11.78
N GLU A 485 12.16 -14.93 10.56
CA GLU A 485 13.60 -15.16 10.32
C GLU A 485 14.46 -14.00 10.82
N LEU A 486 13.91 -12.78 10.94
CA LEU A 486 14.60 -11.63 11.55
C LEU A 486 14.88 -11.84 13.05
N ARG A 487 14.26 -12.84 13.70
CA ARG A 487 14.57 -13.19 15.10
C ARG A 487 15.90 -13.92 15.24
N ARG A 488 16.56 -14.28 14.14
CA ARG A 488 17.84 -15.00 14.16
C ARG A 488 18.90 -14.20 14.92
N GLY A 489 19.38 -14.77 16.02
CA GLY A 489 20.36 -14.10 16.90
C GLY A 489 19.78 -13.05 17.85
N ALA A 490 18.48 -12.74 17.74
CA ALA A 490 17.81 -11.79 18.63
C ALA A 490 17.70 -12.33 20.06
N GLN A 491 17.84 -11.45 21.04
CA GLN A 491 17.62 -11.76 22.44
C GLN A 491 16.12 -11.86 22.72
N ARG A 492 15.64 -13.03 23.12
CA ARG A 492 14.27 -13.19 23.60
C ARG A 492 14.14 -12.69 25.03
N ILE A 493 13.23 -11.74 25.25
CA ILE A 493 12.82 -11.23 26.54
C ILE A 493 11.37 -11.68 26.75
N SER A 494 11.12 -12.33 27.88
CA SER A 494 9.76 -12.70 28.30
C SER A 494 9.49 -11.94 29.59
N VAL A 495 8.45 -11.11 29.56
CA VAL A 495 8.11 -10.26 30.69
C VAL A 495 7.02 -10.94 31.50
N SER A 496 7.33 -11.32 32.73
CA SER A 496 6.34 -11.80 33.69
C SER A 496 5.96 -10.68 34.66
N SER A 497 4.79 -10.80 35.28
CA SER A 497 4.21 -9.82 36.20
C SER A 497 5.04 -9.55 37.46
N ASP A 498 6.06 -10.37 37.75
CA ASP A 498 6.96 -10.23 38.90
C ASP A 498 8.23 -9.40 38.61
N CYS A 499 8.52 -9.05 37.35
CA CYS A 499 9.77 -8.41 36.93
C CYS A 499 9.70 -6.88 36.76
N MET A 500 8.59 -6.26 37.15
CA MET A 500 8.26 -4.87 36.82
C MET A 500 8.54 -3.90 37.99
N VAL A 501 9.25 -2.80 37.72
CA VAL A 501 9.68 -1.83 38.75
C VAL A 501 9.21 -0.42 38.41
N SER A 502 8.63 0.25 39.42
CA SER A 502 8.17 1.65 39.48
C SER A 502 6.98 2.01 38.58
N HIS A 503 5.91 2.50 39.20
CA HIS A 503 4.76 3.11 38.53
C HIS A 503 5.04 4.61 38.36
N ALA A 504 5.42 5.06 37.16
CA ALA A 504 5.16 6.46 36.79
C ALA A 504 3.68 6.58 36.41
N ILE A 505 3.05 7.71 36.72
CA ILE A 505 1.70 8.03 36.23
C ILE A 505 1.88 8.92 35.01
N LEU A 506 1.20 8.55 33.92
CA LEU A 506 1.11 9.34 32.71
C LEU A 506 -0.34 9.79 32.55
N GLU A 507 -0.55 11.09 32.43
CA GLU A 507 -1.85 11.65 32.05
C GLU A 507 -1.97 11.65 30.53
N LEU A 508 -2.97 10.94 30.01
CA LEU A 508 -3.32 10.93 28.59
C LEU A 508 -4.56 11.80 28.37
N ALA A 509 -4.41 12.86 27.59
CA ALA A 509 -5.56 13.59 27.08
C ALA A 509 -6.18 12.77 25.93
N GLU A 510 -7.27 12.06 26.20
CA GLU A 510 -8.02 11.39 25.13
C GLU A 510 -8.94 12.40 24.44
N ALA A 511 -8.75 12.58 23.13
CA ALA A 511 -9.70 13.33 22.32
C ALA A 511 -11.03 12.57 22.25
N ALA A 512 -12.15 13.27 22.46
CA ALA A 512 -13.48 12.69 22.29
C ALA A 512 -13.64 12.07 20.89
N ALA A 513 -14.41 10.98 20.80
CA ALA A 513 -14.73 10.36 19.52
C ALA A 513 -15.41 11.38 18.59
N THR A 514 -14.71 11.84 17.57
CA THR A 514 -15.30 12.67 16.52
C THR A 514 -15.76 11.76 15.39
N ASP A 515 -17.04 11.81 15.06
CA ASP A 515 -17.61 11.12 13.92
C ASP A 515 -16.95 11.66 12.63
N ALA A 516 -16.29 10.78 11.86
CA ALA A 516 -15.53 11.15 10.66
C ALA A 516 -16.41 11.75 9.54
N THR A 517 -17.74 11.68 9.68
CA THR A 517 -18.71 12.25 8.74
C THR A 517 -19.30 13.59 9.19
N ALA A 518 -18.94 14.10 10.37
CA ALA A 518 -19.48 15.33 10.89
C ALA A 518 -18.81 16.57 10.25
N ASP A 519 -19.62 17.60 10.04
CA ASP A 519 -19.20 18.93 9.57
C ASP A 519 -18.03 19.46 10.43
N ALA A 520 -17.01 20.04 9.79
CA ALA A 520 -15.81 20.56 10.45
C ALA A 520 -16.15 21.57 11.55
N ASP A 521 -17.21 22.37 11.37
CA ASP A 521 -17.70 23.32 12.37
C ASP A 521 -18.40 22.62 13.55
N ALA A 522 -19.12 21.52 13.32
CA ALA A 522 -19.75 20.72 14.38
C ALA A 522 -18.71 19.92 15.18
N VAL A 523 -17.66 19.43 14.52
CA VAL A 523 -16.50 18.78 15.14
C VAL A 523 -15.71 19.77 16.00
N ALA A 524 -15.51 21.00 15.51
CA ALA A 524 -14.84 22.05 16.28
C ALA A 524 -15.62 22.46 17.54
N VAL A 525 -16.95 22.55 17.45
CA VAL A 525 -17.82 22.83 18.61
C VAL A 525 -17.79 21.67 19.61
N ALA A 526 -17.92 20.40 19.16
CA ALA A 526 -17.82 19.24 20.04
C ALA A 526 -16.44 19.09 20.69
N LYS A 527 -15.36 19.45 19.98
CA LYS A 527 -13.97 19.44 20.46
C LYS A 527 -13.66 20.60 21.42
N ALA A 528 -14.38 21.71 21.32
CA ALA A 528 -14.30 22.84 22.25
C ALA A 528 -15.16 22.63 23.51
N GLU A 529 -16.24 21.84 23.42
CA GLU A 529 -17.14 21.52 24.53
C GLU A 529 -16.70 20.27 25.33
N ALA A 530 -15.93 19.36 24.72
CA ALA A 530 -15.31 18.23 25.41
C ALA A 530 -13.96 18.66 26.01
N GLU A 531 -13.95 19.04 27.30
CA GLU A 531 -12.72 18.96 28.08
C GLU A 531 -12.24 17.50 27.99
N ALA A 532 -11.09 17.26 27.34
CA ALA A 532 -10.50 15.92 27.25
C ALA A 532 -10.32 15.40 28.68
N GLU A 533 -11.14 14.43 29.10
CA GLU A 533 -11.03 13.83 30.42
C GLU A 533 -9.68 13.09 30.45
N ALA A 534 -8.73 13.64 31.19
CA ALA A 534 -7.39 13.09 31.27
C ALA A 534 -7.45 11.71 31.93
N VAL A 535 -7.02 10.68 31.22
CA VAL A 535 -6.95 9.32 31.74
C VAL A 535 -5.58 9.15 32.38
N GLU A 536 -5.55 8.87 33.69
CA GLU A 536 -4.31 8.49 34.38
C GLU A 536 -4.00 7.02 34.08
N LEU A 537 -2.85 6.76 33.47
CA LEU A 537 -2.32 5.41 33.27
C LEU A 537 -1.01 5.20 34.04
N GLY A 538 -0.87 4.01 34.61
CA GLY A 538 0.40 3.52 35.12
C GLY A 538 1.34 3.16 33.96
N VAL A 539 2.62 3.47 34.14
CA VAL A 539 3.70 3.12 33.21
C VAL A 539 4.59 2.09 33.86
N VAL A 540 4.69 0.93 33.23
CA VAL A 540 5.42 -0.21 33.75
C VAL A 540 6.64 -0.50 32.89
N HIS A 541 7.83 -0.13 33.39
CA HIS A 541 9.07 -0.19 32.63
C HIS A 541 9.58 -1.63 32.43
N VAL A 542 10.07 -1.93 31.22
CA VAL A 542 10.72 -3.20 30.85
C VAL A 542 12.25 -3.00 30.77
N PRO A 543 12.99 -3.16 31.88
CA PRO A 543 14.40 -2.76 31.98
C PRO A 543 15.36 -3.58 31.10
N GLN A 544 14.94 -4.75 30.63
CA GLN A 544 15.74 -5.59 29.76
C GLN A 544 15.84 -5.01 28.34
N VAL A 545 14.89 -4.17 27.92
CA VAL A 545 14.89 -3.55 26.59
C VAL A 545 15.80 -2.33 26.57
N ASN A 546 16.79 -2.35 25.68
CA ASN A 546 17.84 -1.34 25.58
C ASN A 546 18.36 -1.09 24.16
N ARG A 547 17.57 -1.41 23.13
CA ARG A 547 17.88 -1.18 21.71
C ARG A 547 16.62 -0.71 21.00
N ARG A 548 16.79 0.04 19.92
CA ARG A 548 15.72 0.46 18.99
C ARG A 548 15.55 -0.51 17.82
N SER A 549 15.82 -1.79 18.02
CA SER A 549 15.58 -2.83 17.01
C SER A 549 14.96 -4.00 17.76
N TYR A 550 13.65 -4.18 17.62
CA TYR A 550 12.93 -5.29 18.23
C TYR A 550 11.57 -5.56 17.58
N GLU A 551 11.14 -6.81 17.69
CA GLU A 551 9.76 -7.23 17.54
C GLU A 551 9.12 -7.38 18.93
N LEU A 552 7.86 -6.98 19.06
CA LEU A 552 7.04 -7.16 20.26
C LEU A 552 5.69 -7.79 19.89
N GLN A 553 5.25 -8.76 20.69
CA GLN A 553 3.91 -9.33 20.66
C GLN A 553 3.26 -9.24 22.04
N ILE A 554 2.03 -8.72 22.09
CA ILE A 554 1.27 -8.50 23.32
C ILE A 554 -0.23 -8.57 23.04
N GLU A 555 -1.00 -8.99 24.04
CA GLU A 555 -2.46 -8.85 24.05
C GLU A 555 -2.84 -7.58 24.83
N LEU A 556 -3.50 -6.65 24.16
CA LEU A 556 -4.02 -5.41 24.73
C LEU A 556 -5.43 -5.64 25.28
N SER A 557 -5.77 -4.94 26.35
CA SER A 557 -7.09 -4.97 26.99
C SER A 557 -7.38 -3.64 27.68
N ALA A 558 -8.58 -3.46 28.21
CA ALA A 558 -8.91 -2.25 28.99
C ALA A 558 -7.95 -2.01 30.17
N ASP A 559 -7.39 -3.05 30.79
CA ASP A 559 -6.46 -2.96 31.91
C ASP A 559 -5.00 -2.71 31.49
N GLN A 560 -4.68 -3.03 30.24
CA GLN A 560 -3.37 -2.89 29.62
C GLN A 560 -3.56 -2.32 28.21
N PRO A 561 -3.89 -1.03 28.10
CA PRO A 561 -4.39 -0.45 26.84
C PRO A 561 -3.28 -0.23 25.80
N GLY A 562 -1.99 -0.27 26.17
CA GLY A 562 -0.94 0.04 25.22
C GLY A 562 0.49 0.03 25.74
N LEU A 563 1.34 0.78 25.07
CA LEU A 563 2.79 0.79 25.17
C LEU A 563 3.32 2.23 25.13
N VAL A 564 4.47 2.44 25.76
CA VAL A 564 5.34 3.61 25.56
C VAL A 564 6.64 3.11 24.96
N VAL A 565 6.99 3.58 23.76
CA VAL A 565 8.11 3.06 22.98
C VAL A 565 9.13 4.15 22.66
N ALA A 566 10.39 3.73 22.49
CA ALA A 566 11.52 4.60 22.15
C ALA A 566 11.57 5.86 23.04
N HIS A 567 11.48 5.65 24.36
CA HIS A 567 11.37 6.74 25.30
C HIS A 567 12.65 7.00 26.08
N SER A 568 12.83 8.25 26.51
CA SER A 568 13.86 8.66 27.46
C SER A 568 13.54 8.13 28.87
N LYS A 569 14.51 8.14 29.78
CA LYS A 569 14.30 7.68 31.17
C LYS A 569 13.24 8.48 31.92
N ASP A 570 13.09 9.75 31.59
CA ASP A 570 12.12 10.67 32.20
C ASP A 570 10.83 10.83 31.39
N LEU A 571 10.66 10.04 30.31
CA LEU A 571 9.51 10.08 29.40
C LEU A 571 9.32 11.41 28.66
N SER A 572 10.29 12.32 28.69
CA SER A 572 10.21 13.62 28.01
C SER A 572 10.27 13.50 26.48
N THR A 573 10.97 12.47 25.96
CA THR A 573 10.82 11.97 24.60
C THR A 573 10.18 10.58 24.69
N ARG A 574 9.12 10.34 23.91
CA ARG A 574 8.34 9.10 23.91
C ARG A 574 7.42 9.00 22.70
N THR A 575 7.08 7.78 22.32
CA THR A 575 5.98 7.49 21.39
C THR A 575 4.95 6.63 22.13
N LEU A 576 3.67 6.96 22.01
CA LEU A 576 2.59 6.18 22.62
C LEU A 576 1.88 5.34 21.56
N VAL A 577 1.59 4.09 21.88
CA VAL A 577 0.81 3.17 21.03
C VAL A 577 -0.25 2.51 21.90
N TYR A 578 -1.53 2.81 21.70
CA TYR A 578 -2.58 2.32 22.59
C TYR A 578 -3.94 2.22 21.91
N ILE A 579 -4.86 1.45 22.51
CA ILE A 579 -6.27 1.46 22.15
C ILE A 579 -6.98 2.50 23.02
N SER A 580 -7.58 3.51 22.40
CA SER A 580 -8.35 4.54 23.10
C SER A 580 -9.67 4.00 23.63
N SER A 581 -10.27 4.70 24.60
CA SER A 581 -11.61 4.37 25.11
C SER A 581 -12.71 4.35 24.04
N CYS A 582 -12.52 5.09 22.94
CA CYS A 582 -13.43 5.10 21.79
C CYS A 582 -13.18 3.98 20.75
N GLY A 583 -12.28 3.04 21.03
CA GLY A 583 -12.04 1.89 20.15
C GLY A 583 -11.25 2.27 18.89
N GLN A 584 -10.19 3.05 19.05
CA GLN A 584 -9.23 3.34 17.98
C GLN A 584 -7.84 2.90 18.40
N LEU A 585 -7.06 2.34 17.47
CA LEU A 585 -5.61 2.31 17.62
C LEU A 585 -5.08 3.73 17.45
N VAL A 586 -4.32 4.21 18.44
CA VAL A 586 -3.73 5.54 18.46
C VAL A 586 -2.21 5.41 18.54
N VAL A 587 -1.52 6.13 17.65
CA VAL A 587 -0.07 6.33 17.72
C VAL A 587 0.20 7.81 17.91
N ASP A 588 0.51 8.22 19.14
CA ASP A 588 0.84 9.60 19.45
C ASP A 588 2.34 9.83 19.32
N ARG A 589 2.71 10.66 18.35
CA ARG A 589 4.08 11.06 18.05
C ARG A 589 4.44 12.45 18.53
N SER A 590 3.56 13.12 19.28
CA SER A 590 3.71 14.49 19.82
C SER A 590 5.08 14.76 20.44
N LEU A 591 5.71 13.71 21.00
CA LEU A 591 6.99 13.76 21.69
C LEU A 591 7.98 12.69 21.20
N SER A 592 7.83 12.19 19.96
CA SER A 592 8.72 11.17 19.38
C SER A 592 10.06 11.71 18.88
N ALA A 593 10.20 13.04 18.78
CA ALA A 593 11.41 13.69 18.32
C ALA A 593 12.45 13.80 19.44
N GLY A 594 13.68 13.37 19.14
CA GLY A 594 14.81 13.46 20.05
C GLY A 594 15.21 14.90 20.35
N GLN A 595 15.39 15.23 21.63
CA GLN A 595 15.69 16.59 22.06
C GLN A 595 17.09 17.05 21.67
N THR A 596 18.07 16.15 21.71
CA THR A 596 19.48 16.45 21.43
C THR A 596 19.82 16.37 19.94
N SER A 597 19.05 15.60 19.16
CA SER A 597 19.39 15.32 17.77
C SER A 597 18.46 15.96 16.73
N VAL A 598 17.16 16.12 17.04
CA VAL A 598 16.16 16.75 16.15
C VAL A 598 15.91 18.20 16.58
N ILE A 599 15.40 18.37 17.81
CA ILE A 599 14.92 19.66 18.32
C ILE A 599 16.09 20.65 18.48
N ALA A 600 17.23 20.21 19.02
CA ALA A 600 18.41 21.05 19.17
C ALA A 600 18.97 21.58 17.83
N LYS A 601 18.71 20.86 16.73
CA LYS A 601 19.07 21.29 15.37
C LYS A 601 17.99 22.13 14.69
N GLN A 602 16.91 22.46 15.41
CA GLN A 602 15.74 23.19 14.90
C GLN A 602 15.07 22.49 13.72
N ILE A 603 15.21 21.16 13.63
CA ILE A 603 14.52 20.36 12.62
C ILE A 603 13.07 20.22 13.08
N ASN A 604 12.16 20.76 12.29
CA ASN A 604 10.74 20.64 12.56
C ASN A 604 10.23 19.29 12.05
N VAL A 605 10.40 18.25 12.85
CA VAL A 605 9.73 16.97 12.61
C VAL A 605 8.32 17.11 13.16
N ASN A 606 7.32 17.07 12.29
CA ASN A 606 5.92 17.09 12.67
C ASN A 606 5.60 15.87 13.57
N THR A 607 4.82 16.11 14.61
CA THR A 607 4.62 15.19 15.73
C THR A 607 3.13 14.85 15.86
N CYS A 608 2.50 14.52 14.74
CA CYS A 608 1.05 14.31 14.69
C CYS A 608 0.63 12.96 15.32
N THR A 609 -0.63 12.89 15.75
CA THR A 609 -1.24 11.65 16.26
C THR A 609 -1.94 10.91 15.13
N LEU A 610 -1.56 9.66 14.89
CA LEU A 610 -2.20 8.78 13.91
C LEU A 610 -3.28 7.93 14.57
N ARG A 611 -4.34 7.61 13.80
CA ARG A 611 -5.51 6.87 14.30
C ARG A 611 -5.99 5.84 13.29
N ALA A 612 -6.33 4.65 13.75
CA ALA A 612 -7.01 3.63 12.96
C ALA A 612 -8.28 3.14 13.70
N PRO A 613 -9.47 3.25 13.09
CA PRO A 613 -10.71 2.78 13.70
C PRO A 613 -10.72 1.25 13.77
N LEU A 614 -11.16 0.70 14.91
CA LEU A 614 -11.37 -0.74 15.05
C LEU A 614 -12.73 -1.12 14.48
N SER A 615 -12.79 -2.13 13.61
CA SER A 615 -14.06 -2.65 13.10
C SER A 615 -14.70 -3.70 14.03
N THR A 616 -13.94 -4.22 15.02
CA THR A 616 -14.42 -5.22 15.97
C THR A 616 -14.50 -4.65 17.39
N GLN A 617 -15.58 -4.97 18.12
CA GLN A 617 -15.74 -4.64 19.54
C GLN A 617 -15.17 -5.76 20.44
N SER A 618 -13.99 -6.27 20.09
CA SER A 618 -13.32 -7.29 20.90
C SER A 618 -12.88 -6.68 22.24
N PRO A 619 -13.02 -7.38 23.38
CA PRO A 619 -12.51 -6.90 24.67
C PRO A 619 -10.97 -6.94 24.75
N THR A 620 -10.34 -7.66 23.83
CA THR A 620 -8.89 -7.90 23.77
C THR A 620 -8.40 -7.83 22.33
N HIS A 621 -7.20 -7.28 22.12
CA HIS A 621 -6.61 -7.12 20.79
C HIS A 621 -5.19 -7.65 20.75
N LYS A 622 -4.86 -8.43 19.72
CA LYS A 622 -3.50 -8.95 19.50
C LYS A 622 -2.69 -7.92 18.73
N LEU A 623 -1.66 -7.37 19.38
CA LEU A 623 -0.73 -6.44 18.77
C LEU A 623 0.60 -7.12 18.49
N ARG A 624 1.08 -6.98 17.24
CA ARG A 624 2.44 -7.29 16.82
C ARG A 624 3.08 -6.03 16.26
N MET A 625 4.23 -5.64 16.81
CA MET A 625 4.88 -4.36 16.51
C MET A 625 6.37 -4.54 16.26
N PHE A 626 6.90 -3.78 15.31
CA PHE A 626 8.31 -3.77 14.95
C PHE A 626 8.84 -2.35 15.08
N LEU A 627 9.82 -2.15 15.94
CA LEU A 627 10.62 -0.93 15.97
C LEU A 627 11.97 -1.25 15.34
N ASP A 628 12.33 -0.55 14.27
CA ASP A 628 13.64 -0.65 13.62
C ASP A 628 14.22 0.74 13.36
N ASN A 629 14.92 1.20 14.38
CA ASN A 629 15.52 2.50 14.55
C ASN A 629 14.47 3.63 14.50
N SER A 630 14.07 4.05 13.32
CA SER A 630 13.12 5.13 13.08
C SER A 630 11.79 4.68 12.49
N VAL A 631 11.68 3.45 11.97
CA VAL A 631 10.39 2.94 11.48
C VAL A 631 9.69 2.16 12.59
N LEU A 632 8.39 2.40 12.71
CA LEU A 632 7.47 1.68 13.57
C LEU A 632 6.36 1.09 12.70
N GLU A 633 6.32 -0.25 12.57
CA GLU A 633 5.21 -0.96 11.93
C GLU A 633 4.38 -1.68 13.00
N ILE A 634 3.06 -1.44 12.99
CA ILE A 634 2.11 -2.01 13.96
C ILE A 634 1.04 -2.81 13.20
N PHE A 635 0.80 -4.02 13.66
CA PHE A 635 -0.24 -4.91 13.17
C PHE A 635 -1.17 -5.29 14.32
N LEU A 636 -2.48 -5.12 14.11
CA LEU A 636 -3.50 -5.40 15.11
C LEU A 636 -4.54 -6.36 14.54
N ASP A 637 -4.76 -7.47 15.25
CA ASP A 637 -5.76 -8.51 14.96
C ASP A 637 -5.72 -9.10 13.53
N ASP A 638 -4.55 -9.05 12.88
CA ASP A 638 -4.37 -9.41 11.45
C ASP A 638 -5.33 -8.65 10.50
N LEU A 639 -5.72 -7.44 10.88
CA LEU A 639 -6.67 -6.61 10.15
C LEU A 639 -6.13 -5.20 9.89
N ILE A 640 -5.61 -4.55 10.92
CA ILE A 640 -5.07 -3.19 10.81
C ILE A 640 -3.55 -3.27 10.68
N ALA A 641 -3.02 -2.53 9.71
CA ALA A 641 -1.61 -2.21 9.62
C ALA A 641 -1.40 -0.69 9.68
N LEU A 642 -0.37 -0.24 10.39
CA LEU A 642 -0.01 1.17 10.51
C LEU A 642 1.51 1.30 10.55
N SER A 643 2.06 2.02 9.58
CA SER A 643 3.49 2.32 9.47
C SER A 643 3.76 3.78 9.73
N THR A 644 4.73 4.10 10.58
CA THR A 644 5.09 5.50 10.84
C THR A 644 6.57 5.68 11.12
N ARG A 645 7.00 6.94 11.17
CA ARG A 645 8.37 7.35 11.45
C ARG A 645 8.46 8.06 12.78
N ILE A 646 9.49 7.70 13.54
CA ILE A 646 9.88 8.36 14.78
C ILE A 646 11.37 8.67 14.73
N TYR A 647 11.79 9.79 15.33
CA TYR A 647 13.16 10.28 15.26
C TYR A 647 13.77 10.48 16.65
N PRO A 648 13.83 9.42 17.48
CA PRO A 648 14.29 9.49 18.87
C PRO A 648 15.80 9.78 18.97
N ASP A 649 16.26 10.24 20.13
CA ASP A 649 17.69 10.34 20.42
C ASP A 649 18.33 8.95 20.59
N PRO A 650 19.65 8.80 20.37
CA PRO A 650 20.32 7.51 20.46
C PRO A 650 20.09 6.75 21.78
N ASP A 651 19.89 7.47 22.90
CA ASP A 651 19.68 6.91 24.23
C ASP A 651 18.21 6.59 24.54
N ASP A 652 17.26 7.00 23.70
CA ASP A 652 15.82 6.78 23.86
C ASP A 652 15.43 5.37 23.39
N VAL A 653 15.93 4.38 24.13
CA VAL A 653 15.85 2.96 23.79
C VAL A 653 14.81 2.20 24.61
N HIS A 654 14.14 2.88 25.54
CA HIS A 654 13.34 2.22 26.56
C HIS A 654 11.94 1.84 26.05
N LEU A 655 11.38 0.82 26.69
CA LEU A 655 10.03 0.32 26.49
C LEU A 655 9.31 0.26 27.84
N SER A 656 8.05 0.66 27.84
CA SER A 656 7.14 0.49 28.97
C SER A 656 5.75 0.05 28.52
N ILE A 657 5.02 -0.62 29.40
CA ILE A 657 3.63 -1.03 29.19
C ILE A 657 2.72 -0.04 29.90
N LEU A 658 1.66 0.41 29.24
CA LEU A 658 0.61 1.20 29.84
C LEU A 658 -0.39 0.28 30.54
N THR A 659 -0.75 0.61 31.78
CA THR A 659 -1.76 -0.11 32.57
C THR A 659 -2.72 0.86 33.23
N ASN A 660 -3.94 0.42 33.56
CA ASN A 660 -4.73 1.18 34.53
C ASN A 660 -3.98 1.29 35.87
N PRO A 661 -4.11 2.38 36.65
CA PRO A 661 -3.31 2.62 37.86
C PRO A 661 -3.36 1.50 38.91
N ASN A 662 -4.44 0.71 38.92
CA ASN A 662 -4.65 -0.41 39.83
C ASN A 662 -4.48 -1.79 39.16
N ALA A 663 -4.22 -1.83 37.86
CA ALA A 663 -4.01 -3.07 37.11
C ALA A 663 -2.54 -3.46 37.11
N LYS A 664 -2.29 -4.76 36.96
CA LYS A 664 -0.96 -5.29 36.64
C LYS A 664 -0.96 -5.71 35.17
N PRO A 665 0.20 -5.66 34.49
CA PRO A 665 0.33 -6.26 33.17
C PRO A 665 -0.15 -7.71 33.19
N GLN A 666 -0.96 -8.08 32.20
CA GLN A 666 -1.54 -9.41 32.06
C GLN A 666 -1.07 -10.05 30.75
N GLY A 667 -1.07 -11.38 30.73
CA GLY A 667 -0.67 -12.16 29.57
C GLY A 667 0.84 -12.25 29.39
N ASP A 668 1.25 -13.00 28.37
CA ASP A 668 2.65 -13.14 27.99
C ASP A 668 3.03 -11.99 27.04
N VAL A 669 4.07 -11.23 27.41
CA VAL A 669 4.70 -10.26 26.51
C VAL A 669 5.96 -10.89 25.96
N HIS A 670 6.01 -11.03 24.64
CA HIS A 670 7.17 -11.60 23.94
C HIS A 670 7.89 -10.52 23.16
N ILE A 671 9.18 -10.37 23.43
CA ILE A 671 10.03 -9.38 22.77
C ILE A 671 11.26 -10.08 22.22
N TRP A 672 11.62 -9.78 20.97
CA TRP A 672 12.85 -10.22 20.33
C TRP A 672 13.65 -8.99 19.97
N GLN A 673 14.72 -8.73 20.72
CA GLN A 673 15.52 -7.52 20.60
C GLN A 673 16.86 -7.77 19.92
N GLY A 674 17.26 -6.87 19.03
CA GLY A 674 18.41 -7.02 18.15
C GLY A 674 18.08 -7.92 16.98
N LEU A 675 17.08 -7.51 16.19
CA LEU A 675 16.67 -8.24 14.98
C LEU A 675 17.84 -8.33 13.99
N ASP A 676 17.83 -9.37 13.18
CA ASP A 676 18.87 -9.63 12.16
C ASP A 676 18.83 -8.56 11.06
N ARG A 677 19.93 -8.44 10.31
CA ARG A 677 20.07 -7.44 9.26
C ARG A 677 19.40 -7.91 7.97
N ALA A 678 18.49 -7.11 7.44
CA ALA A 678 17.78 -7.41 6.21
C ALA A 678 18.66 -7.30 4.95
N ILE A 679 19.78 -6.58 5.00
CA ILE A 679 20.71 -6.43 3.86
C ILE A 679 22.01 -7.17 4.18
N LEU A 680 22.34 -8.20 3.39
CA LEU A 680 23.46 -9.11 3.64
C LEU A 680 24.78 -8.71 2.97
N GLY A 681 24.72 -7.91 1.90
CA GLY A 681 25.86 -7.59 1.05
C GLY A 681 25.42 -6.78 -0.14
#